data_AF-A0A819CJE9-F1
#
_entry.id   AF-A0A819CJE9-F1
#
_cell.length_a   1.000
_cell.length_b   1.000
_cell.length_c   1.000
_cell.angle_alpha   90.00
_cell.angle_beta   90.00
_cell.angle_gamma   90.00
#
_symmetry.space_group_name_H-M   'P 1'
#
loop_
_entity.id
_entity.type
_entity.pdbx_description
1 polymer ?
#
loop_
_entity_poly.entity_id
_entity_poly.type
_entity_poly.pdbx_seq_one_letter_code
_entity_poly.pdbx_strand_id
1 'polypeptide(L)'
;MFFEQFQSIFSNGIKIQRYEMKDIIELFAWIRLQDQLFDQYFSHYSFTVNTDDLWDMFLKLGKFNIINSVNQKHVISILTEKIPLTSIETFRRYTKLAKTYLIEIKPEFRSHFIELFEKIFDAYIIKQFNYSQYSSRVSRTDCKDLLQDGLEMSLTNHLERPSCLLLVRKILCEVENYQKTNAQKLKTVFGNLKDFDEKLCQKYAAEKIIDDEWLKDFLITNPQIWLKLDQETYRYLYANHQNNPWTIYIWSRIVHLSLSKMLNNNYVDILSKINDWMKKVKCDIYNPTDIFTITLVNKLFELILTKYSRPIITLSNIDIIINFIICMRENTSGRMDVQQINNFISNILETVYEILYLKSKCSLYRDLLTGSIIRCFLPLIDLQKIFSSVDPQQYRFPLINANIDVVVALPKPKDIDIINIESNEKFFSRFIQQINEWFDWFDQFIDIFQYIIDWLKNHNVNHSNQLLIDLLNIRYDSKMTFIEMKIIIERILKILEPFKDLRRLCHLFNCLISFQILNSGTLNTQDNTIKYLTDLKRFQPNNTFTVESESTYEHIISITDHQQVQWSLASENHSCDITVEYRVYRGNTKNEILYKQENVPIHKNVLYGQFESQRNGQLIITIDNKNNHLSQTIWYRIKSNNLSTCYLFHGIFNMYYDKYNQEISEYDFSQLLDQVFDFIDKLLNGNLNLQTIAELRTIFYDKNINIRE
;
A
#
# COMPACT_ATOMS: atom_id res chain seq x y z
N MET A 1 -59.51 45.97 20.55
CA MET A 1 -59.84 47.10 21.43
C MET A 1 -60.13 46.71 22.88
N PHE A 2 -61.23 45.99 23.20
CA PHE A 2 -61.54 45.64 24.61
C PHE A 2 -60.40 44.84 25.27
N PHE A 3 -60.03 43.69 24.71
CA PHE A 3 -58.97 42.86 25.29
C PHE A 3 -57.59 43.54 25.32
N GLU A 4 -57.24 44.35 24.32
CA GLU A 4 -55.98 45.13 24.33
C GLU A 4 -55.92 46.15 25.48
N GLN A 5 -57.05 46.77 25.84
CA GLN A 5 -57.11 47.69 26.99
C GLN A 5 -56.99 46.95 28.34
N PHE A 6 -57.50 45.71 28.41
CA PHE A 6 -57.45 44.88 29.61
C PHE A 6 -56.12 44.13 29.81
N GLN A 7 -55.24 44.12 28.82
CA GLN A 7 -53.93 43.46 28.87
C GLN A 7 -53.03 43.95 30.01
N SER A 8 -53.02 45.27 30.27
CA SER A 8 -52.27 45.88 31.37
C SER A 8 -52.82 45.49 32.74
N ILE A 9 -54.15 45.43 32.86
CA ILE A 9 -54.88 45.02 34.07
C ILE A 9 -54.63 43.54 34.35
N PHE A 10 -54.71 42.70 33.31
CA PHE A 10 -54.41 41.27 33.41
C PHE A 10 -52.97 41.03 33.87
N SER A 11 -52.00 41.71 33.24
CA SER A 11 -50.58 41.61 33.60
C SER A 11 -50.32 42.05 35.05
N ASN A 12 -50.92 43.16 35.48
CA ASN A 12 -50.79 43.62 36.87
C ASN A 12 -51.48 42.67 37.85
N GLY A 13 -52.64 42.15 37.49
CA GLY A 13 -53.40 41.19 38.29
C GLY A 13 -52.67 39.87 38.50
N ILE A 14 -51.93 39.37 37.49
CA ILE A 14 -51.05 38.20 37.66
C ILE A 14 -49.88 38.55 38.59
N LYS A 15 -49.24 39.71 38.43
CA LYS A 15 -48.11 40.14 39.29
C LYS A 15 -48.48 40.19 40.77
N ILE A 16 -49.68 40.65 41.09
CA ILE A 16 -50.18 40.74 42.48
C ILE A 16 -50.97 39.49 42.91
N GLN A 17 -50.94 38.40 42.13
CA GLN A 17 -51.65 37.14 42.39
C GLN A 17 -53.16 37.30 42.66
N ARG A 18 -53.81 38.26 41.97
CA ARG A 18 -55.23 38.57 42.14
C ARG A 18 -56.17 37.53 41.51
N TYR A 19 -55.69 36.79 40.52
CA TYR A 19 -56.49 35.79 39.79
C TYR A 19 -56.15 34.39 40.26
N GLU A 20 -57.17 33.56 40.47
CA GLU A 20 -56.95 32.13 40.65
C GLU A 20 -56.61 31.47 39.32
N MET A 21 -55.89 30.35 39.37
CA MET A 21 -55.51 29.60 38.18
C MET A 21 -56.72 29.19 37.33
N LYS A 22 -57.87 28.93 37.97
CA LYS A 22 -59.13 28.61 37.30
C LYS A 22 -59.63 29.77 36.44
N ASP A 23 -59.58 31.00 36.95
CA ASP A 23 -60.01 32.20 36.24
C ASP A 23 -59.15 32.44 34.99
N ILE A 24 -57.85 32.20 35.11
CA ILE A 24 -56.89 32.35 34.01
C ILE A 24 -57.14 31.29 32.92
N ILE A 25 -57.45 30.05 33.31
CA ILE A 25 -57.79 28.97 32.37
C ILE A 25 -59.11 29.26 31.64
N GLU A 26 -60.11 29.77 32.35
CA GLU A 26 -61.39 30.18 31.73
C GLU A 26 -61.16 31.28 30.68
N LEU A 27 -60.32 32.27 30.98
CA LEU A 27 -59.92 33.27 30.01
C LEU A 27 -59.23 32.65 28.78
N PHE A 28 -58.24 31.76 28.99
CA PHE A 28 -57.56 31.08 27.88
C PHE A 28 -58.52 30.20 27.07
N ALA A 29 -59.52 29.58 27.69
CA ALA A 29 -60.55 28.82 27.00
C ALA A 29 -61.42 29.71 26.11
N TRP A 30 -61.74 30.94 26.54
CA TRP A 30 -62.54 31.89 25.76
C TRP A 30 -61.77 32.40 24.54
N ILE A 31 -60.48 32.67 24.70
CA ILE A 31 -59.65 33.28 23.64
C ILE A 31 -58.95 32.24 22.76
N ARG A 32 -59.16 30.93 22.99
CA ARG A 32 -58.41 29.82 22.36
C ARG A 32 -58.48 29.74 20.84
N LEU A 33 -59.48 30.35 20.21
CA LEU A 33 -59.67 30.38 18.75
C LEU A 33 -59.13 31.67 18.11
N GLN A 34 -58.69 32.64 18.93
CA GLN A 34 -58.23 33.95 18.50
C GLN A 34 -56.70 33.99 18.57
N ASP A 35 -56.03 33.64 17.47
CA ASP A 35 -54.57 33.44 17.38
C ASP A 35 -53.74 34.55 18.04
N GLN A 36 -53.91 35.79 17.57
CA GLN A 36 -53.16 36.96 18.06
C GLN A 36 -53.48 37.32 19.51
N LEU A 37 -54.74 37.14 19.91
CA LEU A 37 -55.19 37.47 21.25
C LEU A 37 -54.65 36.46 22.27
N PHE A 38 -54.69 35.17 21.91
CA PHE A 38 -54.12 34.10 22.71
C PHE A 38 -52.62 34.31 22.90
N ASP A 39 -51.88 34.62 21.83
CA ASP A 39 -50.44 34.91 21.89
C ASP A 39 -50.12 36.05 22.86
N GLN A 40 -50.77 37.20 22.71
CA GLN A 40 -50.54 38.36 23.56
C GLN A 40 -50.73 38.01 25.05
N TYR A 41 -51.86 37.39 25.39
CA TYR A 41 -52.16 37.05 26.78
C TYR A 41 -51.28 35.94 27.33
N PHE A 42 -50.97 34.91 26.54
CA PHE A 42 -50.12 33.81 26.96
C PHE A 42 -48.66 34.27 27.12
N SER A 43 -48.18 35.15 26.24
CA SER A 43 -46.89 35.84 26.36
C SER A 43 -46.80 36.65 27.65
N HIS A 44 -47.80 37.48 27.97
CA HIS A 44 -47.83 38.26 29.21
C HIS A 44 -47.88 37.40 30.47
N TYR A 45 -48.69 36.34 30.45
CA TYR A 45 -48.74 35.37 31.53
C TYR A 45 -47.37 34.76 31.75
N SER A 46 -46.76 34.23 30.68
CA SER A 46 -45.47 33.56 30.75
C SER A 46 -44.35 34.47 31.24
N PHE A 47 -44.35 35.76 30.89
CA PHE A 47 -43.35 36.73 31.34
C PHE A 47 -43.43 37.01 32.84
N THR A 48 -44.63 36.85 33.42
CA THR A 48 -44.91 37.25 34.80
C THR A 48 -44.75 36.09 35.79
N VAL A 49 -45.07 34.86 35.36
CA VAL A 49 -45.04 33.68 36.23
C VAL A 49 -43.69 32.95 36.19
N ASN A 50 -43.43 32.14 37.22
CA ASN A 50 -42.28 31.24 37.23
C ASN A 50 -42.50 30.02 36.31
N THR A 51 -41.47 29.19 36.14
CA THR A 51 -41.55 28.01 35.26
C THR A 51 -42.48 26.91 35.79
N ASP A 52 -42.66 26.79 37.10
CA ASP A 52 -43.56 25.80 37.71
C ASP A 52 -45.03 26.11 37.38
N ASP A 53 -45.43 27.38 37.55
CA ASP A 53 -46.76 27.88 37.23
C ASP A 53 -47.04 27.84 35.71
N LEU A 54 -46.00 28.03 34.90
CA LEU A 54 -46.10 27.90 33.45
C LEU A 54 -46.27 26.44 33.01
N TRP A 55 -45.60 25.49 33.68
CA TRP A 55 -45.79 24.07 33.44
C TRP A 55 -47.16 23.58 33.90
N ASP A 56 -47.62 24.01 35.08
CA ASP A 56 -48.97 23.70 35.57
C ASP A 56 -50.04 24.28 34.62
N MET A 57 -49.82 25.47 34.05
CA MET A 57 -50.67 26.02 32.99
C MET A 57 -50.71 25.08 31.78
N PHE A 58 -49.56 24.63 31.28
CA PHE A 58 -49.52 23.68 30.17
C PHE A 58 -50.34 22.40 30.44
N LEU A 59 -50.15 21.79 31.62
CA LEU A 59 -50.90 20.58 32.00
C LEU A 59 -52.41 20.83 32.05
N LYS A 60 -52.84 21.97 32.61
CA LYS A 60 -54.25 22.33 32.71
C LYS A 60 -54.86 22.70 31.36
N LEU A 61 -54.15 23.44 30.50
CA LEU A 61 -54.58 23.72 29.13
C LEU A 61 -54.82 22.41 28.34
N GLY A 62 -53.97 21.40 28.55
CA GLY A 62 -54.13 20.06 28.00
C GLY A 62 -55.39 19.37 28.53
N LYS A 63 -55.56 19.32 29.85
CA LYS A 63 -56.72 18.72 30.52
C LYS A 63 -58.06 19.31 30.08
N PHE A 64 -58.11 20.64 29.91
CA PHE A 64 -59.32 21.35 29.47
C PHE A 64 -59.50 21.39 27.94
N ASN A 65 -58.64 20.71 27.17
CA ASN A 65 -58.69 20.62 25.70
C ASN A 65 -58.69 22.01 25.04
N ILE A 66 -57.89 22.93 25.60
CA ILE A 66 -57.78 24.32 25.11
C ILE A 66 -56.77 24.39 23.96
N ILE A 67 -55.76 23.53 23.98
CA ILE A 67 -54.73 23.42 22.93
C ILE A 67 -55.36 22.89 21.64
N ASN A 68 -55.18 23.63 20.54
CA ASN A 68 -55.62 23.29 19.19
C ASN A 68 -54.60 23.81 18.16
N SER A 69 -54.80 23.49 16.87
CA SER A 69 -53.88 23.88 15.80
C SER A 69 -53.63 25.38 15.64
N VAL A 70 -54.53 26.25 16.13
CA VAL A 70 -54.38 27.71 16.07
C VAL A 70 -53.39 28.19 17.11
N ASN A 71 -53.52 27.73 18.35
CA ASN A 71 -52.77 28.28 19.49
C ASN A 71 -51.53 27.45 19.89
N GLN A 72 -51.40 26.23 19.35
CA GLN A 72 -50.30 25.32 19.67
C GLN A 72 -48.92 25.97 19.41
N LYS A 73 -48.76 26.73 18.32
CA LYS A 73 -47.49 27.40 17.97
C LYS A 73 -46.99 28.36 19.05
N HIS A 74 -47.87 29.08 19.73
CA HIS A 74 -47.52 30.05 20.77
C HIS A 74 -47.13 29.35 22.06
N VAL A 75 -47.89 28.30 22.41
CA VAL A 75 -47.59 27.43 23.55
C VAL A 75 -46.22 26.76 23.38
N ILE A 76 -45.92 26.25 22.18
CA ILE A 76 -44.60 25.69 21.85
C ILE A 76 -43.52 26.75 22.03
N SER A 77 -43.66 27.90 21.37
CA SER A 77 -42.63 28.94 21.33
C SER A 77 -42.16 29.33 22.73
N ILE A 78 -43.11 29.63 23.62
CA ILE A 78 -42.82 30.05 25.00
C ILE A 78 -42.26 28.92 25.85
N LEU A 79 -42.84 27.71 25.78
CA LEU A 79 -42.40 26.59 26.61
C LEU A 79 -41.00 26.09 26.20
N THR A 80 -40.72 26.06 24.90
CA THR A 80 -39.39 25.69 24.37
C THR A 80 -38.32 26.74 24.65
N GLU A 81 -38.69 27.99 24.90
CA GLU A 81 -37.75 29.02 25.35
C GLU A 81 -37.41 28.87 26.84
N LYS A 82 -38.45 28.73 27.68
CA LYS A 82 -38.34 28.84 29.15
C LYS A 82 -38.06 27.53 29.88
N ILE A 83 -38.77 26.45 29.55
CA ILE A 83 -38.63 25.16 30.26
C ILE A 83 -37.21 24.58 30.15
N PRO A 84 -36.50 24.70 29.01
CA PRO A 84 -35.12 24.23 28.88
C PRO A 84 -34.09 24.88 29.82
N LEU A 85 -34.43 25.97 30.52
CA LEU A 85 -33.57 26.62 31.52
C LEU A 85 -33.69 26.01 32.93
N THR A 86 -34.62 25.08 33.14
CA THR A 86 -34.86 24.46 34.44
C THR A 86 -33.83 23.39 34.79
N SER A 87 -33.69 23.07 36.09
CA SER A 87 -32.83 21.97 36.53
C SER A 87 -33.38 20.61 36.10
N ILE A 88 -32.52 19.60 36.08
CA ILE A 88 -32.92 18.24 35.71
C ILE A 88 -33.94 17.64 36.68
N GLU A 89 -33.81 17.92 37.97
CA GLU A 89 -34.77 17.47 38.99
C GLU A 89 -36.16 18.07 38.74
N THR A 90 -36.20 19.36 38.43
CA THR A 90 -37.45 20.06 38.10
C THR A 90 -38.07 19.50 36.82
N PHE A 91 -37.27 19.30 35.77
CA PHE A 91 -37.78 18.75 34.51
C PHE A 91 -38.24 17.30 34.64
N ARG A 92 -37.57 16.47 35.45
CA ARG A 92 -38.04 15.10 35.76
C ARG A 92 -39.38 15.11 36.49
N ARG A 93 -39.56 16.03 37.44
CA ARG A 93 -40.86 16.23 38.11
C ARG A 93 -41.94 16.62 37.09
N TYR A 94 -41.63 17.54 36.19
CA TYR A 94 -42.53 17.96 35.11
C TYR A 94 -42.96 16.79 34.22
N THR A 95 -42.02 15.96 33.79
CA THR A 95 -42.31 14.80 32.96
C THR A 95 -43.18 13.76 33.67
N LYS A 96 -42.90 13.48 34.95
CA LYS A 96 -43.76 12.60 35.78
C LYS A 96 -45.19 13.14 35.90
N LEU A 97 -45.34 14.44 36.13
CA LEU A 97 -46.66 15.07 36.19
C LEU A 97 -47.38 15.00 34.84
N ALA A 98 -46.69 15.26 33.74
CA ALA A 98 -47.27 15.13 32.39
C ALA A 98 -47.75 13.71 32.10
N LYS A 99 -47.00 12.68 32.52
CA LYS A 99 -47.41 11.28 32.42
C LYS A 99 -48.72 10.99 33.17
N THR A 100 -48.83 11.45 34.41
CA THR A 100 -50.06 11.28 35.20
C THR A 100 -51.24 11.99 34.54
N TYR A 101 -51.03 13.23 34.06
CA TYR A 101 -52.07 14.03 33.43
C TYR A 101 -52.52 13.47 32.07
N LEU A 102 -51.65 12.78 31.34
CA LEU A 102 -51.98 12.19 30.04
C LEU A 102 -53.19 11.22 30.13
N ILE A 103 -53.33 10.53 31.26
CA ILE A 103 -54.46 9.61 31.51
C ILE A 103 -55.78 10.39 31.60
N GLU A 104 -55.76 11.59 32.17
CA GLU A 104 -56.92 12.45 32.39
C GLU A 104 -57.36 13.22 31.12
N ILE A 105 -56.49 13.32 30.11
CA ILE A 105 -56.80 14.00 28.84
C ILE A 105 -57.70 13.13 27.97
N LYS A 106 -58.71 13.75 27.36
CA LYS A 106 -59.64 13.08 26.44
C LYS A 106 -58.90 12.49 25.23
N PRO A 107 -59.23 11.26 24.77
CA PRO A 107 -58.50 10.58 23.70
C PRO A 107 -58.24 11.41 22.43
N GLU A 108 -59.25 12.19 22.02
CA GLU A 108 -59.23 13.05 20.82
C GLU A 108 -58.16 14.16 20.85
N PHE A 109 -57.74 14.58 22.06
CA PHE A 109 -56.80 15.70 22.26
C PHE A 109 -55.42 15.23 22.74
N ARG A 110 -55.24 13.92 23.01
CA ARG A 110 -53.96 13.36 23.46
C ARG A 110 -52.84 13.57 22.45
N SER A 111 -53.13 13.48 21.16
CA SER A 111 -52.13 13.67 20.10
C SER A 111 -51.50 15.05 20.13
N HIS A 112 -52.30 16.11 20.27
CA HIS A 112 -51.82 17.49 20.36
C HIS A 112 -51.00 17.74 21.64
N PHE A 113 -51.43 17.17 22.77
CA PHE A 113 -50.69 17.28 24.02
C PHE A 113 -49.33 16.55 23.94
N ILE A 114 -49.30 15.35 23.39
CA ILE A 114 -48.06 14.59 23.19
C ILE A 114 -47.13 15.35 22.24
N GLU A 115 -47.62 15.85 21.10
CA GLU A 115 -46.78 16.60 20.16
C GLU A 115 -46.15 17.85 20.80
N LEU A 116 -46.90 18.56 21.65
CA LEU A 116 -46.36 19.67 22.44
C LEU A 116 -45.29 19.21 23.42
N PHE A 117 -45.59 18.18 24.20
CA PHE A 117 -44.65 17.61 25.16
C PHE A 117 -43.36 17.17 24.47
N GLU A 118 -43.48 16.50 23.32
CA GLU A 118 -42.34 16.10 22.49
C GLU A 118 -41.52 17.34 22.12
N LYS A 119 -42.10 18.39 21.52
CA LYS A 119 -41.33 19.59 21.15
C LYS A 119 -40.62 20.25 22.35
N ILE A 120 -41.24 20.28 23.52
CA ILE A 120 -40.62 20.82 24.74
C ILE A 120 -39.49 19.93 25.22
N PHE A 121 -39.69 18.61 25.19
CA PHE A 121 -38.68 17.62 25.55
C PHE A 121 -37.47 17.71 24.60
N ASP A 122 -37.68 17.84 23.28
CA ASP A 122 -36.59 18.05 22.33
C ASP A 122 -35.80 19.31 22.63
N ALA A 123 -36.49 20.43 22.83
CA ALA A 123 -35.85 21.71 23.16
C ALA A 123 -35.05 21.63 24.46
N TYR A 124 -35.57 20.92 25.47
CA TYR A 124 -34.87 20.69 26.73
C TYR A 124 -33.58 19.91 26.50
N ILE A 125 -33.67 18.74 25.88
CA ILE A 125 -32.53 17.85 25.61
C ILE A 125 -31.45 18.53 24.76
N ILE A 126 -31.85 19.20 23.67
CA ILE A 126 -30.94 19.94 22.80
C ILE A 126 -30.19 21.02 23.58
N LYS A 127 -30.90 21.79 24.42
CA LYS A 127 -30.27 22.87 25.19
C LYS A 127 -29.34 22.34 26.28
N GLN A 128 -29.68 21.23 26.93
CA GLN A 128 -28.82 20.62 27.93
C GLN A 128 -27.52 20.08 27.33
N PHE A 129 -27.54 19.55 26.10
CA PHE A 129 -26.35 18.90 25.51
C PHE A 129 -25.54 19.76 24.55
N ASN A 130 -26.13 20.75 23.86
CA ASN A 130 -25.39 21.59 22.92
C ASN A 130 -24.71 22.81 23.56
N TYR A 131 -25.07 23.17 24.79
CA TYR A 131 -24.47 24.32 25.49
C TYR A 131 -23.60 23.85 26.66
N SER A 132 -22.30 24.12 26.57
CA SER A 132 -21.27 23.66 27.53
C SER A 132 -21.51 24.09 28.98
N GLN A 133 -22.24 25.19 29.19
CA GLN A 133 -22.62 25.70 30.53
C GLN A 133 -23.64 24.81 31.27
N TYR A 134 -24.36 23.92 30.56
CA TYR A 134 -25.38 23.04 31.11
C TYR A 134 -25.02 21.54 31.03
N SER A 135 -24.15 21.15 30.09
CA SER A 135 -23.88 19.75 29.74
C SER A 135 -23.20 18.91 30.82
N SER A 136 -22.47 19.54 31.76
CA SER A 136 -21.74 18.86 32.85
C SER A 136 -22.61 18.43 34.03
N ARG A 137 -23.91 18.76 34.02
CA ARG A 137 -24.83 18.55 35.16
C ARG A 137 -25.74 17.33 35.04
N VAL A 138 -25.72 16.62 33.90
CA VAL A 138 -26.62 15.50 33.61
C VAL A 138 -25.87 14.18 33.75
N SER A 139 -26.24 13.36 34.74
CA SER A 139 -25.62 12.05 34.96
C SER A 139 -26.10 11.01 33.94
N ARG A 140 -25.34 9.91 33.78
CA ARG A 140 -25.75 8.78 32.92
C ARG A 140 -27.07 8.14 33.37
N THR A 141 -27.32 8.08 34.68
CA THR A 141 -28.58 7.62 35.25
C THR A 141 -29.74 8.55 34.87
N ASP A 142 -29.53 9.86 34.90
CA ASP A 142 -30.56 10.80 34.48
C ASP A 142 -30.88 10.67 32.99
N CYS A 143 -29.89 10.42 32.14
CA CYS A 143 -30.13 10.16 30.71
C CYS A 143 -30.98 8.91 30.48
N LYS A 144 -30.75 7.83 31.24
CA LYS A 144 -31.55 6.60 31.13
C LYS A 144 -33.00 6.86 31.53
N ASP A 145 -33.21 7.57 32.63
CA ASP A 145 -34.54 7.92 33.12
C ASP A 145 -35.27 8.83 32.13
N LEU A 146 -34.60 9.85 31.59
CA LEU A 146 -35.16 10.73 30.56
C LEU A 146 -35.47 9.98 29.25
N LEU A 147 -34.64 9.03 28.85
CA LEU A 147 -34.89 8.22 27.65
C LEU A 147 -36.15 7.37 27.83
N GLN A 148 -36.29 6.69 28.98
CA GLN A 148 -37.49 5.93 29.30
C GLN A 148 -38.72 6.85 29.33
N ASP A 149 -38.58 8.02 29.94
CA ASP A 149 -39.63 9.02 30.01
C ASP A 149 -40.09 9.53 28.64
N GLY A 150 -39.15 9.81 27.73
CA GLY A 150 -39.43 10.23 26.36
C GLY A 150 -40.05 9.11 25.52
N LEU A 151 -39.63 7.86 25.71
CA LEU A 151 -40.18 6.70 25.00
C LEU A 151 -41.61 6.38 25.45
N GLU A 152 -41.93 6.47 26.75
CA GLU A 152 -43.28 6.19 27.26
C GLU A 152 -44.31 7.26 26.89
N MET A 153 -43.87 8.51 26.73
CA MET A 153 -44.73 9.64 26.37
C MET A 153 -44.94 9.80 24.87
N SER A 154 -44.20 9.08 24.03
CA SER A 154 -44.28 9.22 22.57
C SER A 154 -45.50 8.51 21.99
N LEU A 155 -46.11 9.10 20.96
CA LEU A 155 -47.22 8.48 20.21
C LEU A 155 -46.78 7.22 19.45
N THR A 156 -45.51 7.15 19.09
CA THR A 156 -44.98 6.14 18.17
C THR A 156 -43.87 5.29 18.80
N ASN A 157 -43.47 5.61 20.05
CA ASN A 157 -42.35 5.00 20.75
C ASN A 157 -41.12 4.87 19.84
N HIS A 158 -40.68 5.94 19.16
CA HIS A 158 -39.55 5.86 18.23
C HIS A 158 -38.24 6.35 18.84
N LEU A 159 -37.26 5.44 18.92
CA LEU A 159 -35.88 5.73 19.34
C LEU A 159 -35.13 6.62 18.33
N GLU A 160 -35.60 6.69 17.08
CA GLU A 160 -35.03 7.47 15.97
C GLU A 160 -35.20 9.00 16.13
N ARG A 161 -35.95 9.45 17.14
CA ARG A 161 -36.15 10.88 17.40
C ARG A 161 -34.85 11.56 17.84
N PRO A 162 -34.54 12.80 17.37
CA PRO A 162 -33.26 13.45 17.64
C PRO A 162 -32.86 13.56 19.13
N SER A 163 -33.79 13.87 20.03
CA SER A 163 -33.51 13.90 21.48
C SER A 163 -33.19 12.53 22.06
N CYS A 164 -33.92 11.50 21.65
CA CYS A 164 -33.64 10.11 22.03
C CYS A 164 -32.27 9.68 21.51
N LEU A 165 -31.91 10.03 20.27
CA LEU A 165 -30.58 9.77 19.70
C LEU A 165 -29.47 10.48 20.49
N LEU A 166 -29.67 11.74 20.89
CA LEU A 166 -28.72 12.47 21.74
C LEU A 166 -28.54 11.80 23.11
N LEU A 167 -29.63 11.35 23.73
CA LEU A 167 -29.60 10.62 24.99
C LEU A 167 -28.87 9.28 24.84
N VAL A 168 -29.17 8.51 23.79
CA VAL A 168 -28.48 7.24 23.48
C VAL A 168 -26.99 7.49 23.26
N ARG A 169 -26.62 8.51 22.46
CA ARG A 169 -25.22 8.89 22.25
C ARG A 169 -24.51 9.20 23.57
N LYS A 170 -25.16 9.93 24.48
CA LYS A 170 -24.58 10.25 25.80
C LYS A 170 -24.46 9.02 26.70
N ILE A 171 -25.46 8.15 26.72
CA ILE A 171 -25.45 6.92 27.54
C ILE A 171 -24.35 5.95 27.07
N LEU A 172 -24.11 5.88 25.76
CA LEU A 172 -23.19 4.92 25.15
C LEU A 172 -21.78 5.47 24.95
N CYS A 173 -21.64 6.65 24.33
CA CYS A 173 -20.39 7.13 23.74
C CYS A 173 -19.72 8.30 24.47
N GLU A 174 -20.42 9.04 25.35
CA GLU A 174 -19.83 10.18 26.06
C GLU A 174 -18.97 9.66 27.23
N VAL A 175 -17.68 9.50 26.97
CA VAL A 175 -16.68 9.08 27.96
C VAL A 175 -16.06 10.34 28.56
N GLU A 176 -16.06 10.48 29.89
CA GLU A 176 -15.40 11.59 30.58
C GLU A 176 -13.98 11.81 30.03
N ASN A 177 -13.74 13.01 29.50
CA ASN A 177 -12.66 13.38 28.56
C ASN A 177 -11.21 13.29 29.10
N TYR A 178 -10.95 12.58 30.20
CA TYR A 178 -9.60 12.46 30.75
C TYR A 178 -8.86 11.24 30.18
N GLN A 179 -7.97 11.50 29.21
CA GLN A 179 -6.81 10.66 28.79
C GLN A 179 -7.02 9.14 28.67
N LYS A 180 -8.20 8.67 28.25
CA LYS A 180 -8.43 7.23 28.00
C LYS A 180 -7.95 6.82 26.62
N THR A 181 -7.21 5.71 26.53
CA THR A 181 -6.83 5.10 25.25
C THR A 181 -8.06 4.65 24.47
N ASN A 182 -7.98 4.53 23.13
CA ASN A 182 -9.10 4.05 22.31
C ASN A 182 -9.64 2.69 22.80
N ALA A 183 -8.75 1.83 23.30
CA ALA A 183 -9.09 0.54 23.87
C ALA A 183 -9.95 0.67 25.15
N GLN A 184 -9.62 1.62 26.04
CA GLN A 184 -10.42 1.92 27.24
C GLN A 184 -11.76 2.59 26.90
N LYS A 185 -11.80 3.44 25.87
CA LYS A 185 -13.05 4.02 25.37
C LYS A 185 -13.99 2.92 24.83
N LEU A 186 -13.48 2.01 24.00
CA LEU A 186 -14.23 0.84 23.51
C LEU A 186 -14.74 -0.05 24.65
N LYS A 187 -13.87 -0.32 25.65
CA LYS A 187 -14.25 -1.06 26.87
C LYS A 187 -15.45 -0.43 27.56
N THR A 188 -15.46 0.90 27.64
CA THR A 188 -16.54 1.68 28.26
C THR A 188 -17.82 1.58 27.44
N VAL A 189 -17.76 1.76 26.11
CA VAL A 189 -18.96 1.65 25.24
C VAL A 189 -19.58 0.25 25.32
N PHE A 190 -18.78 -0.81 25.29
CA PHE A 190 -19.31 -2.18 25.33
C PHE A 190 -19.84 -2.53 26.71
N GLY A 191 -19.19 -2.08 27.78
CA GLY A 191 -19.76 -2.15 29.13
C GLY A 191 -21.09 -1.38 29.22
N ASN A 192 -21.14 -0.20 28.61
CA ASN A 192 -22.34 0.63 28.61
C ASN A 192 -23.52 -0.02 27.88
N LEU A 193 -23.26 -0.74 26.79
CA LEU A 193 -24.26 -1.51 26.04
C LEU A 193 -24.78 -2.71 26.83
N LYS A 194 -23.94 -3.37 27.61
CA LYS A 194 -24.38 -4.47 28.50
C LYS A 194 -25.37 -3.96 29.55
N ASP A 195 -25.16 -2.74 30.04
CA ASP A 195 -26.06 -2.08 30.99
C ASP A 195 -27.21 -1.30 30.28
N PHE A 196 -27.28 -1.34 28.96
CA PHE A 196 -28.34 -0.69 28.17
C PHE A 196 -29.51 -1.66 27.99
N ASP A 197 -30.72 -1.13 27.86
CA ASP A 197 -31.94 -1.94 27.85
C ASP A 197 -31.94 -2.97 26.70
N GLU A 198 -31.82 -4.25 27.05
CA GLU A 198 -31.79 -5.37 26.09
C GLU A 198 -33.04 -5.40 25.20
N LYS A 199 -34.20 -4.97 25.71
CA LYS A 199 -35.45 -4.93 24.93
C LYS A 199 -35.37 -3.86 23.84
N LEU A 200 -34.70 -2.74 24.09
CA LEU A 200 -34.45 -1.72 23.07
C LEU A 200 -33.47 -2.24 22.02
N CYS A 201 -32.40 -2.92 22.42
CA CYS A 201 -31.45 -3.51 21.48
C CYS A 201 -32.07 -4.58 20.58
N GLN A 202 -33.08 -5.32 21.06
CA GLN A 202 -33.82 -6.30 20.26
C GLN A 202 -34.84 -5.64 19.32
N LYS A 203 -35.46 -4.54 19.73
CA LYS A 203 -36.53 -3.87 18.96
C LYS A 203 -35.99 -3.00 17.82
N TYR A 204 -34.82 -2.37 17.97
CA TYR A 204 -34.27 -1.43 16.98
C TYR A 204 -32.98 -1.95 16.35
N ALA A 205 -32.86 -1.77 15.03
CA ALA A 205 -31.63 -2.03 14.30
C ALA A 205 -30.58 -0.95 14.61
N ALA A 206 -29.37 -1.38 14.99
CA ALA A 206 -28.27 -0.46 15.34
C ALA A 206 -27.95 0.54 14.22
N GLU A 207 -28.06 0.11 12.97
CA GLU A 207 -27.77 0.92 11.77
C GLU A 207 -28.66 2.14 11.57
N LYS A 208 -29.86 2.14 12.17
CA LYS A 208 -30.78 3.28 12.11
C LYS A 208 -30.56 4.28 13.24
N ILE A 209 -29.80 3.89 14.26
CA ILE A 209 -29.66 4.64 15.51
C ILE A 209 -28.25 5.21 15.65
N ILE A 210 -27.23 4.46 15.26
CA ILE A 210 -25.82 4.82 15.47
C ILE A 210 -25.27 5.47 14.21
N ASP A 211 -24.90 6.75 14.33
CA ASP A 211 -24.25 7.52 13.27
C ASP A 211 -22.73 7.28 13.28
N ASP A 212 -22.12 7.21 12.10
CA ASP A 212 -20.67 7.12 11.91
C ASP A 212 -19.91 8.28 12.58
N GLU A 213 -20.51 9.48 12.61
CA GLU A 213 -19.94 10.65 13.29
C GLU A 213 -19.70 10.38 14.79
N TRP A 214 -20.54 9.55 15.43
CA TRP A 214 -20.38 9.22 16.85
C TRP A 214 -19.18 8.31 17.08
N LEU A 215 -18.74 7.58 16.05
CA LEU A 215 -17.68 6.59 16.13
C LEU A 215 -16.29 7.16 15.80
N LYS A 216 -16.21 8.41 15.33
CA LYS A 216 -14.95 9.06 14.94
C LYS A 216 -13.86 9.04 16.01
N ASP A 217 -14.25 9.24 17.27
CA ASP A 217 -13.32 9.28 18.41
C ASP A 217 -12.81 7.89 18.86
N PHE A 218 -13.37 6.83 18.28
CA PHE A 218 -12.99 5.44 18.52
C PHE A 218 -12.15 4.87 17.37
N LEU A 219 -12.02 5.60 16.26
CA LEU A 219 -11.29 5.14 15.09
C LEU A 219 -9.81 4.92 15.40
N ILE A 220 -9.30 3.80 14.92
CA ILE A 220 -7.89 3.45 15.00
C ILE A 220 -7.27 3.91 13.70
N THR A 221 -6.59 5.06 13.72
CA THR A 221 -6.03 5.69 12.51
C THR A 221 -4.53 5.42 12.31
N ASN A 222 -3.86 4.86 13.31
CA ASN A 222 -2.46 4.46 13.25
C ASN A 222 -2.32 2.95 13.48
N PRO A 223 -1.62 2.18 12.62
CA PRO A 223 -1.45 0.73 12.77
C PRO A 223 -0.79 0.34 14.11
N GLN A 224 0.06 1.21 14.65
CA GLN A 224 0.64 1.05 15.98
C GLN A 224 -0.40 1.12 17.11
N ILE A 225 -1.58 1.69 16.88
CA ILE A 225 -2.68 1.71 17.85
C ILE A 225 -3.46 0.39 17.81
N TRP A 226 -3.52 -0.33 16.68
CA TRP A 226 -3.99 -1.73 16.68
C TRP A 226 -3.13 -2.60 17.59
N LEU A 227 -1.81 -2.40 17.56
CA LEU A 227 -0.87 -3.05 18.49
C LEU A 227 -1.06 -2.67 19.97
N LYS A 228 -1.85 -1.62 20.27
CA LYS A 228 -2.22 -1.23 21.65
C LYS A 228 -3.50 -1.91 22.16
N LEU A 229 -4.26 -2.60 21.30
CA LEU A 229 -5.27 -3.56 21.75
C LEU A 229 -4.52 -4.79 22.24
N ASP A 230 -4.09 -4.78 23.49
CA ASP A 230 -3.43 -5.91 24.13
C ASP A 230 -4.37 -7.11 24.27
N GLN A 231 -3.77 -8.26 24.61
CA GLN A 231 -4.49 -9.51 24.77
C GLN A 231 -5.60 -9.43 25.83
N GLU A 232 -5.37 -8.70 26.92
CA GLU A 232 -6.35 -8.56 28.00
C GLU A 232 -7.56 -7.73 27.55
N THR A 233 -7.34 -6.63 26.84
CA THR A 233 -8.42 -5.79 26.33
C THR A 233 -9.21 -6.51 25.26
N TYR A 234 -8.55 -7.22 24.35
CA TYR A 234 -9.23 -8.05 23.37
C TYR A 234 -10.09 -9.12 24.03
N ARG A 235 -9.54 -9.87 25.00
CA ARG A 235 -10.30 -10.88 25.77
C ARG A 235 -11.47 -10.27 26.51
N TYR A 236 -11.33 -9.07 27.07
CA TYR A 236 -12.44 -8.37 27.71
C TYR A 236 -13.54 -8.01 26.72
N LEU A 237 -13.20 -7.43 25.56
CA LEU A 237 -14.17 -7.08 24.54
C LEU A 237 -14.88 -8.35 24.03
N TYR A 238 -14.11 -9.40 23.77
CA TYR A 238 -14.64 -10.71 23.39
C TYR A 238 -15.47 -11.38 24.49
N ALA A 239 -15.16 -11.23 25.77
CA ALA A 239 -15.99 -11.80 26.83
C ALA A 239 -17.33 -11.05 27.00
N ASN A 240 -17.36 -9.75 26.68
CA ASN A 240 -18.52 -8.89 26.95
C ASN A 240 -19.41 -8.60 25.75
N HIS A 241 -19.08 -9.09 24.54
CA HIS A 241 -19.91 -8.84 23.35
C HIS A 241 -21.26 -9.58 23.34
N GLN A 242 -21.42 -10.66 24.12
CA GLN A 242 -22.65 -11.43 24.31
C GLN A 242 -23.51 -11.68 23.04
N ASN A 243 -22.90 -11.88 21.86
CA ASN A 243 -23.61 -11.94 20.57
C ASN A 243 -24.61 -10.77 20.32
N ASN A 244 -24.43 -9.63 20.98
CA ASN A 244 -25.33 -8.49 20.89
C ASN A 244 -25.19 -7.84 19.50
N PRO A 245 -26.28 -7.73 18.71
CA PRO A 245 -26.23 -7.16 17.36
C PRO A 245 -25.64 -5.75 17.29
N TRP A 246 -25.88 -4.92 18.30
CA TRP A 246 -25.35 -3.55 18.36
C TRP A 246 -23.84 -3.53 18.58
N THR A 247 -23.33 -4.42 19.42
CA THR A 247 -21.88 -4.53 19.68
C THR A 247 -21.15 -4.97 18.41
N ILE A 248 -21.72 -5.93 17.69
CA ILE A 248 -21.19 -6.42 16.41
C ILE A 248 -21.22 -5.31 15.36
N TYR A 249 -22.33 -4.56 15.27
CA TYR A 249 -22.47 -3.45 14.34
C TYR A 249 -21.43 -2.35 14.62
N ILE A 250 -21.31 -1.89 15.87
CA ILE A 250 -20.33 -0.86 16.25
C ILE A 250 -18.91 -1.31 15.93
N TRP A 251 -18.54 -2.55 16.28
CA TRP A 251 -17.22 -3.09 15.95
C TRP A 251 -16.97 -3.10 14.45
N SER A 252 -17.93 -3.58 13.66
CA SER A 252 -17.86 -3.61 12.20
C SER A 252 -17.66 -2.23 11.59
N ARG A 253 -18.42 -1.22 12.05
CA ARG A 253 -18.28 0.17 11.59
C ARG A 253 -16.92 0.75 11.97
N ILE A 254 -16.46 0.55 13.20
CA ILE A 254 -15.14 1.05 13.64
C ILE A 254 -14.02 0.42 12.82
N VAL A 255 -14.05 -0.89 12.61
CA VAL A 255 -13.08 -1.61 11.76
C VAL A 255 -13.09 -1.03 10.35
N HIS A 256 -14.28 -0.93 9.74
CA HIS A 256 -14.42 -0.44 8.37
C HIS A 256 -13.90 0.99 8.21
N LEU A 257 -14.35 1.93 9.06
CA LEU A 257 -13.92 3.32 9.02
C LEU A 257 -12.42 3.48 9.32
N SER A 258 -11.89 2.69 10.25
CA SER A 258 -10.46 2.69 10.60
C SER A 258 -9.60 2.23 9.42
N LEU A 259 -9.94 1.10 8.82
CA LEU A 259 -9.23 0.59 7.65
C LEU A 259 -9.35 1.57 6.48
N SER A 260 -10.56 2.00 6.12
CA SER A 260 -10.81 3.00 5.05
C SER A 260 -9.91 4.24 5.17
N LYS A 261 -9.69 4.75 6.39
CA LYS A 261 -8.83 5.93 6.64
C LYS A 261 -7.32 5.63 6.58
N MET A 262 -6.89 4.45 7.00
CA MET A 262 -5.48 4.02 6.92
C MET A 262 -4.99 3.83 5.48
N LEU A 263 -5.91 3.56 4.57
CA LEU A 263 -5.63 3.03 3.24
C LEU A 263 -5.17 4.04 2.19
N ASN A 264 -4.79 5.26 2.60
CA ASN A 264 -4.17 6.24 1.70
C ASN A 264 -2.65 6.11 1.64
N ASN A 265 -1.97 5.46 2.60
CA ASN A 265 -0.51 5.28 2.59
C ASN A 265 -0.08 3.89 3.13
N ASN A 266 0.66 3.13 2.31
CA ASN A 266 1.40 1.91 2.67
C ASN A 266 0.59 0.70 3.23
N TYR A 267 -0.29 0.12 2.41
CA TYR A 267 -1.17 -0.99 2.81
C TYR A 267 -0.45 -2.32 3.13
N VAL A 268 0.72 -2.61 2.55
CA VAL A 268 1.47 -3.86 2.80
C VAL A 268 2.01 -3.90 4.24
N ASP A 269 2.59 -2.80 4.71
CA ASP A 269 3.08 -2.65 6.09
C ASP A 269 1.93 -2.77 7.10
N ILE A 270 0.75 -2.26 6.76
CA ILE A 270 -0.44 -2.38 7.59
C ILE A 270 -0.87 -3.84 7.72
N LEU A 271 -0.95 -4.58 6.61
CA LEU A 271 -1.33 -6.00 6.64
C LEU A 271 -0.34 -6.83 7.47
N SER A 272 0.96 -6.59 7.30
CA SER A 272 2.00 -7.28 8.09
C SER A 272 1.88 -6.98 9.60
N LYS A 273 1.66 -5.72 9.99
CA LYS A 273 1.45 -5.34 11.40
C LYS A 273 0.20 -5.97 12.01
N ILE A 274 -0.89 -6.06 11.25
CA ILE A 274 -2.12 -6.70 11.72
C ILE A 274 -1.93 -8.21 11.85
N ASN A 275 -1.21 -8.84 10.92
CA ASN A 275 -0.85 -10.26 11.01
C ASN A 275 -0.05 -10.56 12.29
N ASP A 276 0.96 -9.74 12.60
CA ASP A 276 1.75 -9.87 13.83
C ASP A 276 0.92 -9.63 15.09
N TRP A 277 -0.03 -8.69 15.04
CA TRP A 277 -0.97 -8.46 16.12
C TRP A 277 -1.84 -9.70 16.39
N MET A 278 -2.41 -10.32 15.34
CA MET A 278 -3.21 -11.54 15.47
C MET A 278 -2.39 -12.67 16.13
N LYS A 279 -1.11 -12.80 15.76
CA LYS A 279 -0.18 -13.77 16.36
C LYS A 279 0.02 -13.56 17.86
N LYS A 280 0.15 -12.30 18.29
CA LYS A 280 0.48 -11.94 19.69
C LYS A 280 -0.74 -11.99 20.60
N VAL A 281 -1.90 -11.61 20.10
CA VAL A 281 -3.11 -11.41 20.91
C VAL A 281 -3.92 -12.69 21.10
N LYS A 282 -3.84 -13.64 20.17
CA LYS A 282 -4.70 -14.83 20.17
C LYS A 282 -3.93 -16.12 20.42
N CYS A 283 -4.40 -16.89 21.40
CA CYS A 283 -3.92 -18.26 21.65
C CYS A 283 -4.53 -19.26 20.66
N ASP A 284 -5.80 -19.08 20.26
CA ASP A 284 -6.45 -19.83 19.19
C ASP A 284 -6.89 -18.86 18.08
N ILE A 285 -6.05 -18.75 17.06
CA ILE A 285 -6.21 -17.79 15.97
C ILE A 285 -7.43 -18.14 15.11
N TYR A 286 -7.71 -19.44 14.92
CA TYR A 286 -8.67 -19.94 13.94
C TYR A 286 -10.04 -20.26 14.52
N ASN A 287 -10.36 -19.75 15.72
CA ASN A 287 -11.65 -19.94 16.35
C ASN A 287 -12.79 -19.35 15.49
N PRO A 288 -13.71 -20.18 14.93
CA PRO A 288 -14.76 -19.74 14.03
C PRO A 288 -15.95 -19.07 14.74
N THR A 289 -15.95 -19.06 16.08
CA THR A 289 -16.96 -18.36 16.88
C THR A 289 -16.59 -16.91 17.16
N ASP A 290 -15.36 -16.50 16.84
CA ASP A 290 -14.85 -15.17 17.18
C ASP A 290 -15.27 -14.10 16.16
N ILE A 291 -16.45 -13.51 16.40
CA ILE A 291 -17.06 -12.50 15.54
C ILE A 291 -16.12 -11.32 15.28
N PHE A 292 -15.36 -10.87 16.28
CA PHE A 292 -14.54 -9.67 16.11
C PHE A 292 -13.37 -9.88 15.17
N THR A 293 -12.74 -11.05 15.25
CA THR A 293 -11.69 -11.40 14.27
C THR A 293 -12.28 -11.70 12.91
N ILE A 294 -13.43 -12.38 12.84
CA ILE A 294 -14.09 -12.63 11.55
C ILE A 294 -14.42 -11.32 10.85
N THR A 295 -15.00 -10.34 11.56
CA THR A 295 -15.30 -9.02 11.00
C THR A 295 -14.04 -8.28 10.55
N LEU A 296 -12.96 -8.33 11.35
CA LEU A 296 -11.68 -7.72 10.98
C LEU A 296 -11.10 -8.36 9.72
N VAL A 297 -10.95 -9.69 9.70
CA VAL A 297 -10.36 -10.43 8.58
C VAL A 297 -11.23 -10.33 7.34
N ASN A 298 -12.56 -10.35 7.45
CA ASN A 298 -13.45 -10.16 6.31
C ASN A 298 -13.24 -8.80 5.65
N LYS A 299 -13.11 -7.73 6.45
CA LYS A 299 -12.79 -6.40 5.90
C LYS A 299 -11.38 -6.32 5.33
N LEU A 300 -10.39 -7.02 5.90
CA LEU A 300 -9.07 -7.13 5.28
C LEU A 300 -9.10 -7.93 3.98
N PHE A 301 -9.94 -8.95 3.87
CA PHE A 301 -10.09 -9.75 2.67
C PHE A 301 -10.70 -8.94 1.52
N GLU A 302 -11.76 -8.16 1.79
CA GLU A 302 -12.31 -7.18 0.83
C GLU A 302 -11.21 -6.22 0.33
N LEU A 303 -10.27 -5.82 1.20
CA LEU A 303 -9.16 -4.93 0.83
C LEU A 303 -8.10 -5.61 -0.03
N ILE A 304 -7.72 -6.84 0.30
CA ILE A 304 -6.79 -7.64 -0.50
C ILE A 304 -7.35 -7.79 -1.93
N LEU A 305 -8.64 -8.04 -2.07
CA LEU A 305 -9.29 -8.21 -3.37
C LEU A 305 -9.44 -6.91 -4.16
N THR A 306 -9.69 -5.78 -3.50
CA THR A 306 -9.99 -4.50 -4.19
C THR A 306 -8.74 -3.68 -4.53
N LYS A 307 -7.69 -3.73 -3.72
CA LYS A 307 -6.52 -2.82 -3.85
C LYS A 307 -5.28 -3.44 -4.49
N TYR A 308 -5.20 -4.76 -4.62
CA TYR A 308 -3.96 -5.41 -5.08
C TYR A 308 -3.99 -5.66 -6.59
N SER A 309 -3.22 -4.85 -7.34
CA SER A 309 -3.07 -4.96 -8.81
C SER A 309 -1.92 -5.89 -9.24
N ARG A 310 -1.04 -6.26 -8.30
CA ARG A 310 0.03 -7.26 -8.49
C ARG A 310 -0.52 -8.66 -8.23
N PRO A 311 0.19 -9.75 -8.59
CA PRO A 311 -0.27 -11.08 -8.21
C PRO A 311 -0.20 -11.21 -6.68
N ILE A 312 -1.37 -11.33 -6.04
CA ILE A 312 -1.59 -11.38 -4.56
C ILE A 312 -0.65 -12.37 -3.87
N ILE A 313 -0.26 -13.42 -4.60
CA ILE A 313 0.70 -14.44 -4.22
C ILE A 313 2.06 -13.90 -3.71
N THR A 314 2.47 -12.70 -4.15
CA THR A 314 3.74 -12.03 -3.77
C THR A 314 3.69 -11.31 -2.43
N LEU A 315 2.52 -11.23 -1.78
CA LEU A 315 2.43 -10.68 -0.43
C LEU A 315 3.24 -11.54 0.53
N SER A 316 3.88 -10.91 1.52
CA SER A 316 4.65 -11.60 2.55
C SER A 316 4.17 -11.19 3.95
N ASN A 317 4.47 -12.03 4.95
CA ASN A 317 4.18 -11.77 6.37
C ASN A 317 2.69 -11.56 6.69
N ILE A 318 1.78 -12.19 5.93
CA ILE A 318 0.33 -12.17 6.17
C ILE A 318 -0.28 -13.57 6.28
N ASP A 319 0.55 -14.57 6.55
CA ASP A 319 0.17 -16.00 6.51
C ASP A 319 -0.98 -16.34 7.47
N ILE A 320 -1.05 -15.68 8.62
CA ILE A 320 -2.09 -15.91 9.63
C ILE A 320 -3.44 -15.42 9.11
N ILE A 321 -3.46 -14.25 8.47
CA ILE A 321 -4.67 -13.70 7.85
C ILE A 321 -5.15 -14.64 6.73
N ILE A 322 -4.24 -15.09 5.86
CA ILE A 322 -4.59 -15.99 4.74
C ILE A 322 -5.07 -17.34 5.24
N ASN A 323 -4.34 -17.99 6.17
CA ASN A 323 -4.77 -19.25 6.75
C ASN A 323 -6.11 -19.11 7.47
N PHE A 324 -6.39 -17.97 8.12
CA PHE A 324 -7.70 -17.72 8.72
C PHE A 324 -8.80 -17.68 7.65
N ILE A 325 -8.58 -16.98 6.54
CA ILE A 325 -9.52 -16.94 5.41
C ILE A 325 -9.77 -18.36 4.88
N ILE A 326 -8.72 -19.17 4.71
CA ILE A 326 -8.83 -20.56 4.25
C ILE A 326 -9.60 -21.43 5.27
N CYS A 327 -9.28 -21.33 6.56
CA CYS A 327 -9.99 -22.06 7.63
C CYS A 327 -11.48 -21.68 7.72
N MET A 328 -11.83 -20.42 7.43
CA MET A 328 -13.23 -19.99 7.43
C MET A 328 -14.05 -20.58 6.28
N ARG A 329 -13.42 -21.11 5.23
CA ARG A 329 -14.09 -21.83 4.13
C ARG A 329 -14.92 -23.02 4.61
N GLU A 330 -14.41 -23.75 5.61
CA GLU A 330 -15.03 -24.97 6.13
C GLU A 330 -16.06 -24.69 7.24
N ASN A 331 -16.07 -23.46 7.76
CA ASN A 331 -16.95 -23.04 8.84
C ASN A 331 -18.21 -22.35 8.28
N THR A 332 -19.32 -23.09 8.28
CA THR A 332 -20.63 -22.74 7.67
C THR A 332 -21.39 -21.58 8.32
N SER A 333 -20.74 -20.75 9.14
CA SER A 333 -21.41 -19.67 9.89
C SER A 333 -21.98 -18.53 9.01
N GLY A 334 -21.73 -18.53 7.70
CA GLY A 334 -22.28 -17.55 6.74
C GLY A 334 -21.71 -16.12 6.89
N ARG A 335 -20.68 -15.93 7.72
CA ARG A 335 -20.12 -14.62 8.07
C ARG A 335 -19.03 -14.12 7.13
N MET A 336 -18.50 -15.00 6.28
CA MET A 336 -17.65 -14.66 5.16
C MET A 336 -18.22 -15.32 3.90
N ASP A 337 -18.05 -14.67 2.76
CA ASP A 337 -18.51 -15.19 1.48
C ASP A 337 -17.64 -16.37 1.03
N VAL A 338 -18.16 -17.58 1.22
CA VAL A 338 -17.47 -18.84 0.85
C VAL A 338 -17.20 -18.90 -0.66
N GLN A 339 -18.10 -18.35 -1.50
CA GLN A 339 -17.89 -18.34 -2.94
C GLN A 339 -16.73 -17.40 -3.30
N GLN A 340 -16.65 -16.23 -2.66
CA GLN A 340 -15.52 -15.31 -2.83
C GLN A 340 -14.20 -15.93 -2.36
N ILE A 341 -14.19 -16.66 -1.24
CA ILE A 341 -13.02 -17.40 -0.75
C ILE A 341 -12.61 -18.50 -1.75
N ASN A 342 -13.58 -19.28 -2.26
CA ASN A 342 -13.30 -20.33 -3.24
C ASN A 342 -12.72 -19.77 -4.54
N ASN A 343 -13.27 -18.67 -5.05
CA ASN A 343 -12.74 -17.99 -6.23
C ASN A 343 -11.32 -17.48 -5.98
N PHE A 344 -11.07 -16.89 -4.81
CA PHE A 344 -9.74 -16.43 -4.41
C PHE A 344 -8.74 -17.59 -4.37
N ILE A 345 -9.08 -18.69 -3.69
CA ILE A 345 -8.23 -19.89 -3.64
C ILE A 345 -7.98 -20.44 -5.05
N SER A 346 -9.02 -20.55 -5.88
CA SER A 346 -8.90 -21.06 -7.25
C SER A 346 -7.92 -20.23 -8.09
N ASN A 347 -8.03 -18.90 -8.05
CA ASN A 347 -7.16 -18.00 -8.80
C ASN A 347 -5.68 -18.11 -8.35
N ILE A 348 -5.46 -18.22 -7.03
CA ILE A 348 -4.10 -18.41 -6.50
C ILE A 348 -3.56 -19.78 -6.89
N LEU A 349 -4.36 -20.84 -6.78
CA LEU A 349 -3.95 -22.19 -7.18
C LEU A 349 -3.61 -22.26 -8.67
N GLU A 350 -4.40 -21.62 -9.54
CA GLU A 350 -4.08 -21.48 -10.97
C GLU A 350 -2.71 -20.83 -11.18
N THR A 351 -2.43 -19.74 -10.45
CA THR A 351 -1.11 -19.09 -10.49
C THR A 351 0.00 -20.02 -9.99
N VAL A 352 -0.22 -20.78 -8.91
CA VAL A 352 0.77 -21.76 -8.42
C VAL A 352 0.99 -22.87 -9.44
N TYR A 353 -0.06 -23.34 -10.12
CA TYR A 353 0.07 -24.31 -11.20
C TYR A 353 0.90 -23.75 -12.35
N GLU A 354 0.65 -22.51 -12.79
CA GLU A 354 1.49 -21.86 -13.80
C GLU A 354 2.96 -21.76 -13.38
N ILE A 355 3.24 -21.47 -12.10
CA ILE A 355 4.60 -21.42 -11.55
C ILE A 355 5.24 -22.81 -11.63
N LEU A 356 4.53 -23.84 -11.16
CA LEU A 356 5.04 -25.21 -11.16
C LEU A 356 5.26 -25.73 -12.58
N TYR A 357 4.38 -25.38 -13.53
CA TYR A 357 4.52 -25.73 -14.96
C TYR A 357 5.51 -24.84 -15.74
N LEU A 358 6.25 -23.96 -15.08
CA LEU A 358 7.22 -23.04 -15.70
C LEU A 358 6.60 -22.00 -16.66
N LYS A 359 5.28 -21.82 -16.61
CA LYS A 359 4.50 -20.92 -17.50
C LYS A 359 4.27 -19.53 -16.93
N SER A 360 4.63 -19.28 -15.67
CA SER A 360 4.56 -17.92 -15.13
C SER A 360 5.66 -17.01 -15.67
N LYS A 361 5.46 -15.70 -15.49
CA LYS A 361 6.41 -14.65 -15.89
C LYS A 361 7.72 -14.73 -15.09
N CYS A 362 8.84 -14.41 -15.74
CA CYS A 362 10.16 -14.43 -15.10
C CYS A 362 10.27 -13.54 -13.85
N SER A 363 9.62 -12.37 -13.85
CA SER A 363 9.60 -11.45 -12.71
C SER A 363 8.95 -12.06 -11.46
N LEU A 364 7.91 -12.89 -11.64
CA LEU A 364 7.21 -13.50 -10.52
C LEU A 364 8.12 -14.44 -9.73
N TYR A 365 8.91 -15.29 -10.40
CA TYR A 365 9.84 -16.19 -9.71
C TYR A 365 10.88 -15.44 -8.87
N ARG A 366 11.38 -14.30 -9.38
CA ARG A 366 12.32 -13.44 -8.65
C ARG A 366 11.67 -12.82 -7.42
N ASP A 367 10.42 -12.34 -7.55
CA ASP A 367 9.66 -11.79 -6.42
C ASP A 367 9.41 -12.83 -5.31
N LEU A 368 9.16 -14.10 -5.69
CA LEU A 368 8.89 -15.19 -4.74
C LEU A 368 10.05 -15.52 -3.79
N LEU A 369 11.30 -15.13 -4.13
CA LEU A 369 12.45 -15.25 -3.23
C LEU A 369 12.36 -14.33 -2.02
N THR A 370 11.72 -13.17 -2.16
CA THR A 370 11.67 -12.13 -1.12
C THR A 370 10.61 -12.40 -0.05
N GLY A 371 9.79 -13.44 -0.24
CA GLY A 371 8.70 -13.85 0.64
C GLY A 371 7.36 -13.93 -0.11
N SER A 372 6.51 -14.89 0.24
CA SER A 372 5.22 -15.09 -0.42
C SER A 372 4.20 -15.78 0.50
N ILE A 373 2.91 -15.56 0.24
CA ILE A 373 1.81 -16.29 0.89
C ILE A 373 1.61 -17.70 0.34
N ILE A 374 2.43 -18.13 -0.64
CA ILE A 374 2.28 -19.45 -1.30
C ILE A 374 2.21 -20.58 -0.29
N ARG A 375 2.98 -20.48 0.80
CA ARG A 375 3.03 -21.49 1.86
C ARG A 375 1.64 -21.83 2.42
N CYS A 376 0.74 -20.85 2.49
CA CYS A 376 -0.64 -21.06 2.95
C CYS A 376 -1.47 -21.94 2.01
N PHE A 377 -1.10 -22.01 0.73
CA PHE A 377 -1.82 -22.76 -0.30
C PHE A 377 -1.16 -24.09 -0.65
N LEU A 378 0.12 -24.29 -0.32
CA LEU A 378 0.83 -25.54 -0.57
C LEU A 378 0.13 -26.79 0.00
N PRO A 379 -0.53 -26.77 1.17
CA PRO A 379 -1.29 -27.93 1.66
C PRO A 379 -2.48 -28.33 0.77
N LEU A 380 -2.98 -27.42 -0.07
CA LEU A 380 -4.11 -27.66 -0.98
C LEU A 380 -3.67 -28.27 -2.32
N ILE A 381 -2.37 -28.48 -2.50
CA ILE A 381 -1.77 -28.89 -3.78
C ILE A 381 -1.28 -30.33 -3.69
N ASP A 382 -1.67 -31.12 -4.69
CA ASP A 382 -1.14 -32.47 -4.89
C ASP A 382 0.02 -32.43 -5.90
N LEU A 383 1.24 -32.25 -5.38
CA LEU A 383 2.45 -32.20 -6.21
C LEU A 383 2.69 -33.49 -6.99
N GLN A 384 2.37 -34.65 -6.41
CA GLN A 384 2.57 -35.94 -7.08
C GLN A 384 1.68 -36.05 -8.32
N LYS A 385 0.41 -35.67 -8.19
CA LYS A 385 -0.52 -35.65 -9.31
C LYS A 385 -0.07 -34.68 -10.41
N ILE A 386 0.39 -33.48 -10.04
CA ILE A 386 0.90 -32.49 -11.00
C ILE A 386 2.06 -33.09 -11.79
N PHE A 387 3.14 -33.51 -11.13
CA PHE A 387 4.35 -33.96 -11.82
C PHE A 387 4.18 -35.29 -12.55
N SER A 388 3.21 -36.12 -12.17
CA SER A 388 2.84 -37.31 -12.95
C SER A 388 2.25 -36.97 -14.33
N SER A 389 1.76 -35.73 -14.52
CA SER A 389 1.11 -35.27 -15.74
C SER A 389 1.97 -34.35 -16.62
N VAL A 390 3.19 -34.03 -16.18
CA VAL A 390 4.11 -33.14 -16.93
C VAL A 390 5.21 -33.93 -17.59
N ASP A 391 5.67 -33.44 -18.75
CA ASP A 391 6.89 -33.92 -19.39
C ASP A 391 8.13 -33.59 -18.51
N PRO A 392 8.85 -34.61 -17.99
CA PRO A 392 10.04 -34.40 -17.17
C PRO A 392 11.15 -33.62 -17.89
N GLN A 393 11.18 -33.59 -19.23
CA GLN A 393 12.20 -32.85 -20.00
C GLN A 393 12.12 -31.33 -19.77
N GLN A 394 10.96 -30.81 -19.37
CA GLN A 394 10.79 -29.38 -19.09
C GLN A 394 11.63 -28.92 -17.89
N TYR A 395 11.88 -29.83 -16.94
CA TYR A 395 12.62 -29.57 -15.70
C TYR A 395 14.10 -29.92 -15.78
N ARG A 396 14.56 -30.39 -16.95
CA ARG A 396 15.99 -30.60 -17.21
C ARG A 396 16.64 -29.31 -17.66
N PHE A 397 17.80 -29.04 -17.09
CA PHE A 397 18.61 -27.92 -17.51
C PHE A 397 19.05 -28.14 -18.97
N PRO A 398 19.03 -27.10 -19.82
CA PRO A 398 19.47 -27.21 -21.22
C PRO A 398 20.80 -27.96 -21.40
N LEU A 399 20.90 -28.77 -22.46
CA LEU A 399 22.16 -29.47 -22.75
C LEU A 399 23.22 -28.45 -23.20
N ILE A 400 24.33 -28.39 -22.46
CA ILE A 400 25.48 -27.54 -22.76
C ILE A 400 26.61 -28.43 -23.29
N ASN A 401 27.31 -27.99 -24.33
CA ASN A 401 28.52 -28.65 -24.83
C ASN A 401 29.78 -28.17 -24.09
N ALA A 402 30.90 -28.90 -24.25
CA ALA A 402 32.15 -28.54 -23.57
C ALA A 402 32.67 -27.14 -23.91
N ASN A 403 32.40 -26.63 -25.12
CA ASN A 403 32.89 -25.32 -25.56
C ASN A 403 32.21 -24.17 -24.81
N ILE A 404 30.91 -24.30 -24.53
CA ILE A 404 30.13 -23.30 -23.78
C ILE A 404 30.42 -23.40 -22.29
N ASP A 405 30.60 -24.62 -21.77
CA ASP A 405 30.92 -24.86 -20.35
C ASP A 405 32.27 -24.23 -19.94
N VAL A 406 33.23 -24.14 -20.88
CA VAL A 406 34.52 -23.45 -20.67
C VAL A 406 34.40 -21.91 -20.72
N VAL A 407 33.33 -21.39 -21.32
CA VAL A 407 33.10 -19.96 -21.53
C VAL A 407 32.27 -19.35 -20.39
N VAL A 408 31.20 -20.03 -19.98
CA VAL A 408 30.35 -19.56 -18.89
C VAL A 408 30.98 -19.99 -17.56
N ALA A 409 31.52 -19.02 -16.82
CA ALA A 409 32.29 -19.32 -15.60
C ALA A 409 31.45 -19.88 -14.43
N LEU A 410 30.12 -19.73 -14.46
CA LEU A 410 29.24 -20.32 -13.45
C LEU A 410 29.12 -21.84 -13.64
N PRO A 411 29.14 -22.62 -12.54
CA PRO A 411 28.91 -24.05 -12.62
C PRO A 411 27.53 -24.33 -13.23
N LYS A 412 27.46 -25.33 -14.10
CA LYS A 412 26.19 -25.79 -14.68
C LYS A 412 25.16 -26.06 -13.57
N PRO A 413 23.98 -25.40 -13.61
CA PRO A 413 22.91 -25.67 -12.66
C PRO A 413 22.41 -27.10 -12.75
N LYS A 414 21.92 -27.62 -11.62
CA LYS A 414 21.29 -28.94 -11.58
C LYS A 414 19.90 -28.89 -12.20
N ASP A 415 19.45 -30.05 -12.67
CA ASP A 415 18.04 -30.24 -13.03
C ASP A 415 17.13 -29.93 -11.83
N ILE A 416 15.92 -29.45 -12.11
CA ILE A 416 14.91 -29.20 -11.08
C ILE A 416 14.42 -30.57 -10.60
N ASP A 417 14.61 -30.88 -9.32
CA ASP A 417 14.28 -32.19 -8.78
C ASP A 417 12.78 -32.26 -8.45
N ILE A 418 12.03 -32.86 -9.38
CA ILE A 418 10.58 -33.12 -9.28
C ILE A 418 10.23 -34.50 -8.71
N ILE A 419 11.21 -35.35 -8.41
CA ILE A 419 10.98 -36.75 -8.00
C ILE A 419 10.98 -36.87 -6.48
N ASN A 420 11.96 -36.24 -5.81
CA ASN A 420 12.09 -36.38 -4.36
C ASN A 420 11.28 -35.29 -3.63
N ILE A 421 10.03 -35.59 -3.31
CA ILE A 421 9.11 -34.69 -2.61
C ILE A 421 9.04 -35.09 -1.13
N GLU A 422 9.86 -34.46 -0.28
CA GLU A 422 9.78 -34.66 1.18
C GLU A 422 8.52 -34.03 1.79
N SER A 423 8.20 -32.79 1.38
CA SER A 423 7.02 -32.02 1.76
C SER A 423 6.82 -30.89 0.75
N ASN A 424 5.58 -30.41 0.59
CA ASN A 424 5.29 -29.35 -0.38
C ASN A 424 6.07 -28.06 -0.11
N GLU A 425 6.26 -27.66 1.16
CA GLU A 425 7.02 -26.46 1.53
C GLU A 425 8.51 -26.54 1.22
N LYS A 426 9.16 -27.64 1.63
CA LYS A 426 10.58 -27.87 1.34
C LYS A 426 10.81 -27.99 -0.15
N PHE A 427 9.93 -28.72 -0.84
CA PHE A 427 9.97 -28.86 -2.29
C PHE A 427 9.91 -27.48 -2.95
N PHE A 428 8.89 -26.67 -2.63
CA PHE A 428 8.70 -25.38 -3.28
C PHE A 428 9.86 -24.42 -3.02
N SER A 429 10.40 -24.41 -1.81
CA SER A 429 11.58 -23.60 -1.47
C SER A 429 12.81 -24.00 -2.29
N ARG A 430 13.06 -25.32 -2.42
CA ARG A 430 14.13 -25.86 -3.27
C ARG A 430 13.87 -25.56 -4.76
N PHE A 431 12.65 -25.74 -5.22
CA PHE A 431 12.24 -25.47 -6.61
C PHE A 431 12.53 -24.02 -7.01
N ILE A 432 12.10 -23.05 -6.20
CA ILE A 432 12.38 -21.63 -6.47
C ILE A 432 13.88 -21.36 -6.40
N GLN A 433 14.63 -21.96 -5.47
CA GLN A 433 16.08 -21.81 -5.44
C GLN A 433 16.75 -22.33 -6.73
N GLN A 434 16.39 -23.53 -7.20
CA GLN A 434 16.93 -24.11 -8.44
C GLN A 434 16.59 -23.25 -9.66
N ILE A 435 15.38 -22.69 -9.73
CA ILE A 435 14.98 -21.75 -10.79
C ILE A 435 15.87 -20.50 -10.78
N ASN A 436 16.24 -20.00 -9.61
CA ASN A 436 17.13 -18.83 -9.52
C ASN A 436 18.57 -19.15 -9.91
N GLU A 437 19.07 -20.34 -9.59
CA GLU A 437 20.36 -20.82 -10.11
C GLU A 437 20.34 -20.87 -11.65
N TRP A 438 19.22 -21.28 -12.26
CA TRP A 438 19.05 -21.23 -13.71
C TRP A 438 19.03 -19.80 -14.24
N PHE A 439 18.32 -18.87 -13.57
CA PHE A 439 18.32 -17.45 -13.96
C PHE A 439 19.72 -16.84 -13.93
N ASP A 440 20.48 -17.06 -12.86
CA ASP A 440 21.84 -16.52 -12.73
C ASP A 440 22.73 -17.01 -13.88
N TRP A 441 22.61 -18.29 -14.23
CA TRP A 441 23.33 -18.87 -15.36
C TRP A 441 22.83 -18.31 -16.70
N PHE A 442 21.51 -18.23 -16.93
CA PHE A 442 20.95 -17.69 -18.17
C PHE A 442 21.32 -16.22 -18.37
N ASP A 443 21.28 -15.41 -17.32
CA ASP A 443 21.67 -14.00 -17.37
C ASP A 443 23.15 -13.88 -17.75
N GLN A 444 24.05 -14.69 -17.16
CA GLN A 444 25.46 -14.71 -17.57
C GLN A 444 25.65 -15.19 -19.01
N PHE A 445 24.94 -16.24 -19.41
CA PHE A 445 25.00 -16.78 -20.77
C PHE A 445 24.59 -15.72 -21.81
N ILE A 446 23.46 -15.05 -21.58
CA ILE A 446 22.96 -13.99 -22.46
C ILE A 446 23.98 -12.86 -22.57
N ASP A 447 24.60 -12.47 -21.46
CA ASP A 447 25.59 -11.40 -21.45
C ASP A 447 26.85 -11.74 -22.25
N ILE A 448 27.35 -12.97 -22.15
CA ILE A 448 28.55 -13.38 -22.88
C ILE A 448 28.26 -13.49 -24.38
N PHE A 449 27.14 -14.13 -24.75
CA PHE A 449 26.89 -14.50 -26.15
C PHE A 449 26.16 -13.45 -26.97
N GLN A 450 25.63 -12.39 -26.37
CA GLN A 450 24.97 -11.31 -27.11
C GLN A 450 25.84 -10.77 -28.25
N TYR A 451 27.10 -10.39 -27.96
CA TYR A 451 28.01 -9.83 -28.96
C TYR A 451 28.40 -10.83 -30.03
N ILE A 452 28.53 -12.11 -29.65
CA ILE A 452 28.79 -13.18 -30.62
C ILE A 452 27.60 -13.28 -31.57
N ILE A 453 26.38 -13.27 -31.06
CA ILE A 453 25.16 -13.36 -31.89
C ILE A 453 24.98 -12.12 -32.77
N ASP A 454 25.26 -10.93 -32.25
CA ASP A 454 25.31 -9.69 -33.04
C ASP A 454 26.36 -9.77 -34.15
N TRP A 455 27.52 -10.35 -33.86
CA TRP A 455 28.58 -10.55 -34.85
C TRP A 455 28.18 -11.59 -35.91
N LEU A 456 27.57 -12.71 -35.53
CA LEU A 456 27.05 -13.73 -36.46
C LEU A 456 25.99 -13.13 -37.39
N LYS A 457 25.11 -12.27 -36.86
CA LYS A 457 24.13 -11.52 -37.64
C LYS A 457 24.78 -10.63 -38.69
N ASN A 458 25.79 -9.86 -38.30
CA ASN A 458 26.48 -8.95 -39.22
C ASN A 458 27.19 -9.68 -40.37
N HIS A 459 27.38 -11.00 -40.25
CA HIS A 459 27.98 -11.86 -41.27
C HIS A 459 26.98 -12.87 -41.85
N ASN A 460 25.68 -12.56 -41.81
CA ASN A 460 24.61 -13.30 -42.47
C ASN A 460 24.63 -14.81 -42.19
N VAL A 461 24.99 -15.23 -40.98
CA VAL A 461 24.92 -16.63 -40.58
C VAL A 461 23.45 -17.04 -40.47
N ASN A 462 23.10 -18.23 -40.95
CA ASN A 462 21.74 -18.76 -40.86
C ASN A 462 21.15 -18.60 -39.45
N HIS A 463 19.87 -18.23 -39.38
CA HIS A 463 19.10 -18.07 -38.15
C HIS A 463 19.60 -17.01 -37.13
N SER A 464 20.74 -16.36 -37.36
CA SER A 464 21.32 -15.35 -36.45
C SER A 464 20.44 -14.12 -36.21
N ASN A 465 19.72 -13.66 -37.24
CA ASN A 465 18.73 -12.58 -37.12
C ASN A 465 17.61 -12.94 -36.12
N GLN A 466 17.09 -14.17 -36.21
CA GLN A 466 16.06 -14.66 -35.29
C GLN A 466 16.61 -14.80 -33.88
N LEU A 467 17.85 -15.26 -33.72
CA LEU A 467 18.50 -15.35 -32.41
C LEU A 467 18.65 -13.99 -31.74
N LEU A 468 19.03 -12.94 -32.49
CA LEU A 468 19.12 -11.61 -31.93
C LEU A 468 17.74 -11.11 -31.47
N ILE A 469 16.69 -11.32 -32.27
CA ILE A 469 15.32 -10.97 -31.88
C ILE A 469 14.92 -11.73 -30.62
N ASP A 470 15.21 -13.03 -30.55
CA ASP A 470 14.91 -13.89 -29.40
C ASP A 470 15.65 -13.42 -28.12
N LEU A 471 16.92 -13.03 -28.23
CA LEU A 471 17.69 -12.41 -27.14
C LEU A 471 17.11 -11.08 -26.68
N LEU A 472 16.74 -10.21 -27.62
CA LEU A 472 16.10 -8.93 -27.33
C LEU A 472 14.76 -9.15 -26.62
N ASN A 473 13.99 -10.17 -27.02
CA ASN A 473 12.74 -10.53 -26.35
C ASN A 473 13.00 -10.94 -24.90
N ILE A 474 14.02 -11.74 -24.60
CA ILE A 474 14.40 -12.08 -23.22
C ILE A 474 14.66 -10.82 -22.38
N ARG A 475 15.32 -9.83 -22.97
CA ARG A 475 15.69 -8.60 -22.26
C ARG A 475 14.55 -7.60 -22.13
N TYR A 476 13.69 -7.46 -23.13
CA TYR A 476 12.75 -6.36 -23.19
C TYR A 476 11.29 -6.77 -22.97
N ASP A 477 10.93 -8.04 -23.15
CA ASP A 477 9.54 -8.48 -22.95
C ASP A 477 9.24 -8.79 -21.48
N SER A 478 8.51 -7.86 -20.85
CA SER A 478 7.99 -8.01 -19.48
C SER A 478 6.99 -9.15 -19.28
N LYS A 479 6.44 -9.72 -20.35
CA LYS A 479 5.47 -10.82 -20.30
C LYS A 479 6.09 -12.19 -20.50
N MET A 480 7.38 -12.26 -20.83
CA MET A 480 8.06 -13.51 -21.10
C MET A 480 7.96 -14.48 -19.92
N THR A 481 7.60 -15.72 -20.25
CA THR A 481 7.52 -16.83 -19.30
C THR A 481 8.86 -17.54 -19.16
N PHE A 482 9.06 -18.25 -18.04
CA PHE A 482 10.31 -18.98 -17.81
C PHE A 482 10.55 -20.09 -18.85
N ILE A 483 9.51 -20.83 -19.23
CA ILE A 483 9.63 -21.89 -20.24
C ILE A 483 9.99 -21.32 -21.62
N GLU A 484 9.46 -20.15 -22.01
CA GLU A 484 9.85 -19.48 -23.25
C GLU A 484 11.33 -19.08 -23.22
N MET A 485 11.79 -18.52 -22.09
CA MET A 485 13.20 -18.17 -21.89
C MET A 485 14.09 -19.41 -22.06
N LYS A 486 13.74 -20.51 -21.41
CA LYS A 486 14.45 -21.80 -21.53
C LYS A 486 14.53 -22.27 -22.99
N ILE A 487 13.40 -22.26 -23.71
CA ILE A 487 13.32 -22.69 -25.11
C ILE A 487 14.22 -21.84 -26.01
N ILE A 488 14.25 -20.52 -25.79
CA ILE A 488 15.14 -19.63 -26.54
C ILE A 488 16.60 -19.95 -26.26
N ILE A 489 16.97 -20.13 -24.99
CA ILE A 489 18.34 -20.51 -24.60
C ILE A 489 18.74 -21.84 -25.26
N GLU A 490 17.87 -22.86 -25.26
CA GLU A 490 18.11 -24.14 -25.95
C GLU A 490 18.36 -23.99 -27.44
N ARG A 491 17.62 -23.09 -28.12
CA ARG A 491 17.86 -22.80 -29.55
C ARG A 491 19.21 -22.13 -29.79
N ILE A 492 19.57 -21.17 -28.94
CA ILE A 492 20.87 -20.49 -29.02
C ILE A 492 22.00 -21.51 -28.81
N LEU A 493 21.90 -22.35 -27.78
CA LEU A 493 22.89 -23.40 -27.49
C LEU A 493 23.10 -24.33 -28.69
N LYS A 494 22.03 -24.73 -29.37
CA LYS A 494 22.08 -25.60 -30.56
C LYS A 494 22.80 -24.94 -31.74
N ILE A 495 22.58 -23.63 -31.96
CA ILE A 495 23.23 -22.89 -33.05
C ILE A 495 24.71 -22.64 -32.75
N LEU A 496 25.07 -22.43 -31.49
CA LEU A 496 26.46 -22.28 -31.06
C LEU A 496 27.21 -23.62 -30.99
N GLU A 497 26.51 -24.76 -31.07
CA GLU A 497 27.09 -26.10 -30.95
C GLU A 497 28.27 -26.38 -31.89
N PRO A 498 28.22 -26.01 -33.19
CA PRO A 498 29.30 -26.29 -34.14
C PRO A 498 30.61 -25.55 -33.84
N PHE A 499 30.55 -24.42 -33.13
CA PHE A 499 31.68 -23.51 -32.94
C PHE A 499 32.66 -24.05 -31.89
N LYS A 500 33.81 -24.56 -32.35
CA LYS A 500 34.86 -25.13 -31.48
C LYS A 500 35.65 -24.07 -30.75
N ASP A 501 35.96 -22.97 -31.43
CA ASP A 501 36.80 -21.89 -30.91
C ASP A 501 36.02 -20.76 -30.21
N LEU A 502 34.83 -21.05 -29.66
CA LEU A 502 34.01 -20.06 -28.95
C LEU A 502 34.79 -19.32 -27.86
N ARG A 503 35.61 -20.03 -27.10
CA ARG A 503 36.45 -19.40 -26.06
C ARG A 503 37.40 -18.36 -26.64
N ARG A 504 38.04 -18.67 -27.77
CA ARG A 504 38.96 -17.73 -28.45
C ARG A 504 38.20 -16.51 -28.96
N LEU A 505 37.00 -16.70 -29.51
CA LEU A 505 36.11 -15.60 -29.91
C LEU A 505 35.69 -14.73 -28.73
N CYS A 506 35.25 -15.34 -27.62
CA CYS A 506 34.90 -14.57 -26.41
C CYS A 506 36.09 -13.79 -25.86
N HIS A 507 37.31 -14.31 -25.94
CA HIS A 507 38.52 -13.57 -25.57
C HIS A 507 38.78 -12.38 -26.53
N LEU A 508 38.65 -12.59 -27.85
CA LEU A 508 38.85 -11.54 -28.86
C LEU A 508 37.84 -10.40 -28.75
N PHE A 509 36.60 -10.73 -28.38
CA PHE A 509 35.53 -9.75 -28.16
C PHE A 509 35.44 -9.29 -26.69
N ASN A 510 36.36 -9.69 -25.83
CA ASN A 510 36.39 -9.34 -24.41
C ASN A 510 35.10 -9.70 -23.63
N CYS A 511 34.30 -10.66 -24.09
CA CYS A 511 32.98 -10.98 -23.52
C CYS A 511 33.02 -11.81 -22.23
N LEU A 512 34.18 -12.36 -21.85
CA LEU A 512 34.32 -13.23 -20.67
C LEU A 512 34.35 -12.47 -19.34
N ILE A 513 34.76 -11.20 -19.36
CA ILE A 513 34.87 -10.36 -18.17
C ILE A 513 33.71 -9.37 -18.21
N SER A 514 32.70 -9.57 -17.37
CA SER A 514 31.49 -8.76 -17.35
C SER A 514 31.75 -7.33 -16.84
N PHE A 515 32.71 -7.18 -15.93
CA PHE A 515 33.12 -5.90 -15.35
C PHE A 515 34.55 -5.98 -14.80
N GLN A 516 35.35 -4.94 -15.04
CA GLN A 516 36.71 -4.84 -14.53
C GLN A 516 37.04 -3.41 -14.12
N ILE A 517 37.50 -3.22 -12.89
CA ILE A 517 38.08 -1.95 -12.45
C ILE A 517 39.53 -1.91 -12.91
N LEU A 518 39.86 -0.98 -13.80
CA LEU A 518 41.25 -0.75 -14.23
C LEU A 518 41.96 0.23 -13.30
N ASN A 519 41.22 1.20 -12.76
CA ASN A 519 41.68 2.16 -11.78
C ASN A 519 40.52 2.59 -10.89
N SER A 520 40.62 2.27 -9.60
CA SER A 520 39.60 2.51 -8.57
C SER A 520 39.58 3.97 -8.05
N GLY A 521 39.96 4.94 -8.87
CA GLY A 521 40.05 6.33 -8.45
C GLY A 521 41.41 6.68 -7.82
N THR A 522 42.16 7.57 -8.46
CA THR A 522 43.44 8.09 -8.00
C THR A 522 43.48 9.60 -8.17
N LEU A 523 44.16 10.29 -7.27
CA LEU A 523 44.35 11.74 -7.37
C LEU A 523 45.58 12.00 -8.22
N ASN A 524 45.38 12.62 -9.39
CA ASN A 524 46.51 13.01 -10.21
C ASN A 524 47.14 14.29 -9.64
N THR A 525 48.36 14.17 -9.09
CA THR A 525 49.14 15.31 -8.60
C THR A 525 49.96 15.99 -9.69
N GLN A 526 50.01 15.43 -10.90
CA GLN A 526 50.74 15.98 -12.05
C GLN A 526 49.87 16.91 -12.91
N ASP A 527 48.55 16.74 -12.88
CA ASP A 527 47.62 17.60 -13.61
C ASP A 527 47.34 18.90 -12.85
N ASN A 528 47.50 20.04 -13.53
CA ASN A 528 47.11 21.33 -12.98
C ASN A 528 45.59 21.48 -13.03
N THR A 529 44.89 21.31 -11.91
CA THR A 529 43.41 21.40 -11.80
C THR A 529 42.85 22.66 -12.44
N ILE A 530 43.58 23.79 -12.37
CA ILE A 530 43.19 25.05 -13.01
C ILE A 530 43.10 24.89 -14.53
N LYS A 531 44.09 24.24 -15.14
CA LYS A 531 44.11 23.97 -16.59
C LYS A 531 42.98 23.02 -16.98
N TYR A 532 42.79 21.95 -16.21
CA TYR A 532 41.70 20.99 -16.43
C TYR A 532 40.32 21.64 -16.37
N LEU A 533 40.04 22.47 -15.35
CA LEU A 533 38.80 23.22 -15.22
C LEU A 533 38.61 24.23 -16.35
N THR A 534 39.68 24.91 -16.77
CA THR A 534 39.65 25.85 -17.91
C THR A 534 39.27 25.14 -19.20
N ASP A 535 39.87 23.97 -19.45
CA ASP A 535 39.57 23.16 -20.64
C ASP A 535 38.13 22.61 -20.59
N LEU A 536 37.65 22.14 -19.43
CA LEU A 536 36.26 21.70 -19.28
C LEU A 536 35.27 22.82 -19.51
N LYS A 537 35.49 23.99 -18.92
CA LYS A 537 34.65 25.18 -19.14
C LYS A 537 34.57 25.57 -20.61
N ARG A 538 35.66 25.38 -21.36
CA ARG A 538 35.74 25.72 -22.78
C ARG A 538 35.09 24.68 -23.69
N PHE A 539 35.34 23.40 -23.46
CA PHE A 539 34.97 22.33 -24.40
C PHE A 539 33.73 21.53 -23.97
N GLN A 540 33.37 21.53 -22.68
CA GLN A 540 32.28 20.75 -22.10
C GLN A 540 31.56 21.54 -20.98
N PRO A 541 31.01 22.73 -21.26
CA PRO A 541 30.48 23.64 -20.23
C PRO A 541 29.30 23.06 -19.43
N ASN A 542 28.61 22.07 -19.97
CA ASN A 542 27.45 21.43 -19.33
C ASN A 542 27.83 20.24 -18.43
N ASN A 543 29.09 19.82 -18.40
CA ASN A 543 29.52 18.68 -17.57
C ASN A 543 29.82 19.13 -16.13
N THR A 544 28.79 19.65 -15.49
CA THR A 544 28.87 20.18 -14.13
C THR A 544 27.54 20.02 -13.41
N PHE A 545 27.58 19.87 -12.09
CA PHE A 545 26.42 19.92 -11.22
C PHE A 545 26.77 20.66 -9.92
N THR A 546 25.77 21.25 -9.28
CA THR A 546 25.94 22.00 -8.03
C THR A 546 25.33 21.21 -6.88
N VAL A 547 26.09 21.08 -5.81
CA VAL A 547 25.68 20.46 -4.55
C VAL A 547 25.43 21.57 -3.54
N GLU A 548 24.22 21.65 -3.01
CA GLU A 548 23.86 22.67 -2.03
C GLU A 548 24.59 22.43 -0.68
N SER A 549 24.71 23.47 0.13
CA SER A 549 25.24 23.34 1.50
C SER A 549 24.40 22.37 2.31
N GLU A 550 25.04 21.59 3.19
CA GLU A 550 24.35 20.68 4.13
C GLU A 550 23.51 19.56 3.46
N SER A 551 23.81 19.25 2.20
CA SER A 551 23.05 18.28 1.39
C SER A 551 23.91 17.13 0.88
N THR A 552 23.25 16.04 0.49
CA THR A 552 23.87 14.95 -0.29
C THR A 552 23.22 14.94 -1.67
N TYR A 553 24.03 14.90 -2.72
CA TYR A 553 23.54 14.89 -4.10
C TYR A 553 24.06 13.69 -4.87
N GLU A 554 23.18 13.05 -5.64
CA GLU A 554 23.50 11.94 -6.53
C GLU A 554 23.35 12.38 -7.99
N HIS A 555 24.47 12.36 -8.72
CA HIS A 555 24.47 12.58 -10.16
C HIS A 555 24.55 11.25 -10.89
N ILE A 556 23.62 11.01 -11.82
CA ILE A 556 23.46 9.72 -12.49
C ILE A 556 23.79 9.88 -13.98
N ILE A 557 24.71 9.06 -14.47
CA ILE A 557 25.14 9.05 -15.87
C ILE A 557 24.93 7.66 -16.46
N SER A 558 24.14 7.57 -17.54
CA SER A 558 23.93 6.32 -18.26
C SER A 558 25.19 5.89 -19.01
N ILE A 559 25.58 4.64 -18.84
CA ILE A 559 26.70 3.99 -19.54
C ILE A 559 26.11 2.88 -20.40
N THR A 560 26.46 2.87 -21.69
CA THR A 560 26.02 1.81 -22.59
C THR A 560 26.92 0.57 -22.45
N ASP A 561 26.49 -0.52 -23.03
CA ASP A 561 27.13 -1.82 -22.97
C ASP A 561 28.43 -1.86 -23.79
N HIS A 562 29.32 -2.80 -23.46
CA HIS A 562 30.63 -2.99 -24.10
C HIS A 562 31.55 -1.77 -24.09
N GLN A 563 31.64 -1.04 -22.97
CA GLN A 563 32.42 0.19 -22.89
C GLN A 563 33.58 0.12 -21.90
N GLN A 564 34.72 0.66 -22.34
CA GLN A 564 35.74 1.18 -21.44
C GLN A 564 35.38 2.62 -21.10
N VAL A 565 35.19 2.89 -19.81
CA VAL A 565 34.77 4.19 -19.29
C VAL A 565 35.88 4.77 -18.43
N GLN A 566 36.35 5.95 -18.84
CA GLN A 566 37.20 6.82 -18.05
C GLN A 566 36.36 7.94 -17.46
N TRP A 567 36.45 8.13 -16.15
CA TRP A 567 35.75 9.18 -15.44
C TRP A 567 36.75 10.05 -14.68
N SER A 568 36.45 11.34 -14.57
CA SER A 568 37.25 12.27 -13.78
C SER A 568 36.40 13.37 -13.17
N LEU A 569 36.82 13.85 -12.00
CA LEU A 569 36.12 14.82 -11.17
C LEU A 569 37.09 15.90 -10.67
N ALA A 570 36.63 17.14 -10.67
CA ALA A 570 37.32 18.30 -10.10
C ALA A 570 36.31 19.26 -9.48
N SER A 571 36.75 20.09 -8.54
CA SER A 571 35.93 21.16 -7.99
C SER A 571 36.66 22.49 -7.95
N GLU A 572 35.92 23.58 -7.82
CA GLU A 572 36.47 24.93 -7.77
C GLU A 572 36.93 25.30 -6.36
N ASN A 573 36.21 24.83 -5.33
CA ASN A 573 36.28 25.47 -4.02
C ASN A 573 36.96 24.57 -2.96
N HIS A 574 36.40 23.40 -2.63
CA HIS A 574 36.74 22.68 -1.38
C HIS A 574 36.94 21.17 -1.57
N SER A 575 37.38 20.49 -0.51
CA SER A 575 37.35 19.02 -0.44
C SER A 575 35.93 18.53 -0.11
N CYS A 576 35.60 17.33 -0.56
CA CYS A 576 34.28 16.73 -0.33
C CYS A 576 34.38 15.23 -0.09
N ASP A 577 33.31 14.67 0.47
CA ASP A 577 33.13 13.24 0.63
C ASP A 577 32.52 12.70 -0.66
N ILE A 578 33.22 11.76 -1.31
CA ILE A 578 32.89 11.29 -2.65
C ILE A 578 32.68 9.78 -2.62
N THR A 579 31.56 9.34 -3.17
CA THR A 579 31.35 7.94 -3.56
C THR A 579 31.07 7.90 -5.06
N VAL A 580 31.81 7.07 -5.79
CA VAL A 580 31.55 6.76 -7.19
C VAL A 580 31.25 5.28 -7.27
N GLU A 581 30.10 4.93 -7.81
CA GLU A 581 29.68 3.53 -7.98
C GLU A 581 29.10 3.30 -9.37
N TYR A 582 29.18 2.06 -9.82
CA TYR A 582 28.54 1.60 -11.06
C TYR A 582 27.43 0.61 -10.72
N ARG A 583 26.22 0.85 -11.26
CA ARG A 583 25.03 0.05 -11.03
C ARG A 583 24.42 -0.42 -12.36
N VAL A 584 24.21 -1.72 -12.51
CA VAL A 584 23.59 -2.31 -13.71
C VAL A 584 22.07 -2.07 -13.69
N TYR A 585 21.45 -1.81 -14.84
CA TYR A 585 20.00 -1.52 -14.95
C TYR A 585 19.07 -2.67 -14.51
N ARG A 586 19.54 -3.92 -14.49
CA ARG A 586 18.76 -5.11 -14.08
C ARG A 586 19.63 -6.14 -13.38
N GLY A 587 19.17 -6.57 -12.20
CA GLY A 587 19.81 -7.60 -11.39
C GLY A 587 19.96 -7.13 -9.94
N ASN A 588 19.87 -8.06 -8.99
CA ASN A 588 20.31 -7.86 -7.61
C ASN A 588 21.85 -7.80 -7.50
N THR A 589 22.53 -7.45 -8.59
CA THR A 589 23.99 -7.34 -8.64
C THR A 589 24.42 -6.19 -7.74
N LYS A 590 25.39 -6.49 -6.88
CA LYS A 590 26.02 -5.52 -5.97
C LYS A 590 26.44 -4.28 -6.76
N ASN A 591 26.19 -3.11 -6.19
CA ASN A 591 26.80 -1.88 -6.69
C ASN A 591 28.33 -2.06 -6.64
N GLU A 592 29.00 -1.80 -7.76
CA GLU A 592 30.44 -1.85 -7.83
C GLU A 592 30.98 -0.49 -7.38
N ILE A 593 31.52 -0.43 -6.16
CA ILE A 593 32.10 0.80 -5.63
C ILE A 593 33.44 1.02 -6.34
N LEU A 594 33.46 2.02 -7.22
CA LEU A 594 34.65 2.42 -7.96
C LEU A 594 35.60 3.23 -7.11
N TYR A 595 35.08 4.11 -6.25
CA TYR A 595 35.87 4.93 -5.33
C TYR A 595 34.99 5.38 -4.16
N LYS A 596 35.53 5.38 -2.93
CA LYS A 596 34.85 5.91 -1.74
C LYS A 596 35.86 6.47 -0.75
N GLN A 597 35.82 7.77 -0.51
CA GLN A 597 36.71 8.42 0.44
C GLN A 597 36.12 9.74 0.96
N GLU A 598 36.42 10.05 2.22
CA GLU A 598 36.05 11.30 2.88
C GLU A 598 37.16 12.37 2.70
N ASN A 599 36.77 13.64 2.70
CA ASN A 599 37.66 14.81 2.60
C ASN A 599 38.63 14.78 1.41
N VAL A 600 38.13 14.43 0.22
CA VAL A 600 38.94 14.29 -0.99
C VAL A 600 39.30 15.67 -1.56
N PRO A 601 40.59 16.03 -1.74
CA PRO A 601 41.01 17.36 -2.16
C PRO A 601 40.88 17.57 -3.69
N ILE A 602 39.69 17.36 -4.26
CA ILE A 602 39.43 17.52 -5.71
C ILE A 602 39.44 18.97 -6.21
N HIS A 603 39.58 19.94 -5.31
CA HIS A 603 39.84 21.35 -5.63
C HIS A 603 41.33 21.62 -5.90
N LYS A 604 42.21 20.75 -5.42
CA LYS A 604 43.67 20.84 -5.63
C LYS A 604 44.16 19.87 -6.69
N ASN A 605 43.54 18.71 -6.80
CA ASN A 605 43.91 17.64 -7.72
C ASN A 605 42.71 17.17 -8.52
N VAL A 606 42.94 16.54 -9.68
CA VAL A 606 41.87 15.88 -10.44
C VAL A 606 41.77 14.43 -9.98
N LEU A 607 40.59 14.00 -9.55
CA LEU A 607 40.30 12.59 -9.26
C LEU A 607 39.96 11.89 -10.58
N TYR A 608 40.64 10.79 -10.89
CA TYR A 608 40.40 10.02 -12.12
C TYR A 608 40.27 8.53 -11.82
N GLY A 609 39.38 7.85 -12.53
CA GLY A 609 39.24 6.41 -12.46
C GLY A 609 38.83 5.83 -13.81
N GLN A 610 38.92 4.52 -13.91
CA GLN A 610 38.67 3.81 -15.15
C GLN A 610 38.14 2.41 -14.87
N PHE A 611 37.13 2.00 -15.64
CA PHE A 611 36.58 0.65 -15.60
C PHE A 611 36.14 0.20 -17.00
N GLU A 612 35.94 -1.10 -17.14
CA GLU A 612 35.35 -1.75 -18.30
C GLU A 612 34.06 -2.42 -17.87
N SER A 613 33.00 -2.27 -18.66
CA SER A 613 31.72 -2.94 -18.44
C SER A 613 31.19 -3.51 -19.74
N GLN A 614 30.76 -4.77 -19.67
CA GLN A 614 29.99 -5.41 -20.74
C GLN A 614 28.49 -5.11 -20.65
N ARG A 615 28.05 -4.45 -19.58
CA ARG A 615 26.62 -4.25 -19.29
C ARG A 615 26.21 -2.79 -19.45
N ASN A 616 24.93 -2.59 -19.76
CA ASN A 616 24.27 -1.29 -19.62
C ASN A 616 24.09 -0.98 -18.14
N GLY A 617 24.43 0.24 -17.73
CA GLY A 617 24.28 0.65 -16.33
C GLY A 617 24.33 2.14 -16.13
N GLN A 618 24.51 2.52 -14.87
CA GLN A 618 24.57 3.89 -14.41
C GLN A 618 25.83 4.08 -13.59
N LEU A 619 26.63 5.05 -13.97
CA LEU A 619 27.67 5.61 -13.13
C LEU A 619 27.01 6.64 -12.21
N ILE A 620 27.08 6.40 -10.91
CA ILE A 620 26.47 7.23 -9.88
C ILE A 620 27.59 7.92 -9.12
N ILE A 621 27.58 9.25 -9.11
CA ILE A 621 28.52 10.08 -8.37
C ILE A 621 27.74 10.72 -7.22
N THR A 622 28.03 10.29 -6.01
CA THR A 622 27.45 10.83 -4.79
C THR A 622 28.45 11.75 -4.12
N ILE A 623 28.02 12.98 -3.85
CA ILE A 623 28.78 13.98 -3.10
C ILE A 623 28.03 14.26 -1.82
N ASP A 624 28.64 13.96 -0.67
CA ASP A 624 28.11 14.35 0.63
C ASP A 624 28.75 15.68 1.07
N ASN A 625 27.93 16.73 1.14
CA ASN A 625 28.30 18.08 1.52
C ASN A 625 27.69 18.48 2.87
N LYS A 626 27.22 17.52 3.68
CA LYS A 626 26.61 17.77 5.00
C LYS A 626 27.49 18.56 5.97
N ASN A 627 28.81 18.36 5.88
CA ASN A 627 29.78 18.97 6.79
C ASN A 627 30.28 20.35 6.31
N ASN A 628 29.75 20.87 5.20
CA ASN A 628 30.20 22.10 4.56
C ASN A 628 29.07 23.12 4.46
N HIS A 629 29.35 24.35 4.88
CA HIS A 629 28.38 25.46 4.87
C HIS A 629 28.27 26.19 3.53
N LEU A 630 29.02 25.77 2.50
CA LEU A 630 29.04 26.41 1.19
C LEU A 630 28.61 25.42 0.10
N SER A 631 27.90 25.95 -0.90
CA SER A 631 27.57 25.19 -2.10
C SER A 631 28.83 24.94 -2.92
N GLN A 632 28.82 23.81 -3.63
CA GLN A 632 29.98 23.35 -4.37
C GLN A 632 29.61 22.95 -5.79
N THR A 633 30.35 23.48 -6.75
CA THR A 633 30.24 23.07 -8.14
C THR A 633 31.25 21.96 -8.43
N ILE A 634 30.74 20.85 -8.95
CA ILE A 634 31.51 19.67 -9.30
C ILE A 634 31.55 19.57 -10.81
N TRP A 635 32.76 19.59 -11.35
CA TRP A 635 33.03 19.40 -12.77
C TRP A 635 33.41 17.96 -13.02
N TYR A 636 32.88 17.38 -14.09
CA TYR A 636 33.16 15.99 -14.43
C TYR A 636 33.50 15.81 -15.91
N ARG A 637 34.17 14.70 -16.22
CA ARG A 637 34.37 14.25 -17.59
C ARG A 637 34.24 12.75 -17.67
N ILE A 638 33.36 12.31 -18.55
CA ILE A 638 33.24 10.90 -18.93
C ILE A 638 33.74 10.76 -20.37
N LYS A 639 34.66 9.82 -20.58
CA LYS A 639 35.05 9.33 -21.91
C LYS A 639 34.71 7.85 -21.96
N SER A 640 33.92 7.47 -22.94
CA SER A 640 33.55 6.09 -23.19
C SER A 640 34.02 5.68 -24.57
N ASN A 641 34.77 4.58 -24.65
CA ASN A 641 35.14 3.94 -25.90
C ASN A 641 34.56 2.53 -25.90
N ASN A 642 34.11 2.04 -27.06
CA ASN A 642 33.74 0.64 -27.18
C ASN A 642 34.98 -0.22 -26.91
N LEU A 643 34.84 -1.29 -26.13
CA LEU A 643 35.94 -2.25 -25.94
C LEU A 643 36.37 -2.75 -27.32
N SER A 644 37.67 -2.67 -27.59
CA SER A 644 38.22 -2.86 -28.93
C SER A 644 37.97 -4.28 -29.42
N THR A 645 37.47 -4.43 -30.64
CA THR A 645 37.56 -5.69 -31.35
C THR A 645 38.94 -5.83 -32.00
N CYS A 646 39.46 -7.05 -32.08
CA CYS A 646 40.79 -7.29 -32.65
C CYS A 646 40.80 -6.99 -34.17
N TYR A 647 41.37 -5.84 -34.57
CA TYR A 647 41.46 -5.44 -35.98
C TYR A 647 42.21 -6.46 -36.86
N LEU A 648 43.24 -7.11 -36.28
CA LEU A 648 43.99 -8.18 -36.96
C LEU A 648 43.08 -9.37 -37.29
N PHE A 649 42.28 -9.81 -36.32
CA PHE A 649 41.31 -10.88 -36.52
C PHE A 649 40.28 -10.51 -37.59
N HIS A 650 39.66 -9.34 -37.49
CA HIS A 650 38.65 -8.91 -38.47
C HIS A 650 39.23 -8.76 -39.88
N GLY A 651 40.45 -8.23 -40.01
CA GLY A 651 41.12 -8.10 -41.29
C GLY A 651 41.35 -9.46 -41.96
N ILE A 652 41.90 -10.43 -41.21
CA ILE A 652 42.11 -11.79 -41.71
C ILE A 652 40.77 -12.47 -41.99
N PHE A 653 39.81 -12.37 -41.06
CA PHE A 653 38.49 -12.96 -41.22
C PHE A 653 37.82 -12.50 -42.52
N ASN A 654 37.85 -11.20 -42.83
CA ASN A 654 37.26 -10.66 -44.06
C ASN A 654 37.92 -11.23 -45.33
N MET A 655 39.24 -11.50 -45.34
CA MET A 655 39.89 -12.16 -46.49
C MET A 655 39.26 -13.50 -46.86
N TYR A 656 38.90 -14.26 -45.83
CA TYR A 656 38.33 -15.58 -45.97
C TYR A 656 36.83 -15.48 -46.24
N TYR A 657 36.16 -14.50 -45.61
CA TYR A 657 34.73 -14.29 -45.71
C TYR A 657 34.29 -13.64 -47.03
N ASP A 658 35.09 -12.77 -47.66
CA ASP A 658 34.74 -12.07 -48.92
C ASP A 658 34.43 -13.03 -50.10
N LYS A 659 34.74 -14.32 -49.94
CA LYS A 659 34.37 -15.39 -50.88
C LYS A 659 32.90 -15.80 -50.78
N TYR A 660 32.17 -15.34 -49.76
CA TYR A 660 30.77 -15.61 -49.50
C TYR A 660 29.92 -14.37 -49.80
N ASN A 661 29.07 -14.46 -50.82
CA ASN A 661 28.16 -13.38 -51.22
C ASN A 661 26.71 -13.60 -50.75
N GLN A 662 26.44 -14.63 -49.94
CA GLN A 662 25.10 -15.08 -49.54
C GLN A 662 25.10 -15.54 -48.07
N GLU A 663 23.91 -15.88 -47.55
CA GLU A 663 23.76 -16.51 -46.23
C GLU A 663 24.64 -17.77 -46.11
N ILE A 664 25.28 -17.94 -44.96
CA ILE A 664 26.22 -19.02 -44.68
C ILE A 664 25.69 -19.90 -43.54
N SER A 665 25.81 -21.21 -43.66
CA SER A 665 25.39 -22.13 -42.60
C SER A 665 26.28 -22.01 -41.36
N GLU A 666 25.75 -22.35 -40.20
CA GLU A 666 26.48 -22.35 -38.93
C GLU A 666 27.73 -23.24 -38.99
N TYR A 667 27.61 -24.38 -39.68
CA TYR A 667 28.70 -25.33 -39.85
C TYR A 667 29.80 -24.79 -40.76
N ASP A 668 29.45 -24.24 -41.92
CA ASP A 668 30.42 -23.66 -42.86
C ASP A 668 31.12 -22.44 -42.25
N PHE A 669 30.37 -21.62 -41.52
CA PHE A 669 30.91 -20.47 -40.81
C PHE A 669 31.85 -20.89 -39.66
N SER A 670 31.53 -21.96 -38.94
CA SER A 670 32.46 -22.55 -37.97
C SER A 670 33.73 -23.06 -38.63
N GLN A 671 33.65 -23.70 -39.81
CA GLN A 671 34.86 -24.14 -40.53
C GLN A 671 35.70 -22.96 -41.01
N LEU A 672 35.06 -21.87 -41.43
CA LEU A 672 35.72 -20.63 -41.80
C LEU A 672 36.51 -20.05 -40.61
N LEU A 673 35.89 -20.05 -39.43
CA LEU A 673 36.54 -19.62 -38.19
C LEU A 673 37.75 -20.48 -37.83
N ASP A 674 37.61 -21.81 -37.91
CA ASP A 674 38.72 -22.74 -37.68
C ASP A 674 39.90 -22.42 -38.64
N GLN A 675 39.61 -22.14 -39.92
CA GLN A 675 40.64 -21.75 -40.90
C GLN A 675 41.30 -20.41 -40.58
N VAL A 676 40.52 -19.41 -40.13
CA VAL A 676 41.04 -18.09 -39.73
C VAL A 676 41.92 -18.21 -38.50
N PHE A 677 41.53 -19.01 -37.51
CA PHE A 677 42.34 -19.25 -36.32
C PHE A 677 43.62 -20.03 -36.64
N ASP A 678 43.54 -21.09 -37.45
CA ASP A 678 44.70 -21.83 -37.93
C ASP A 678 45.69 -20.92 -38.68
N PHE A 679 45.16 -19.97 -39.45
CA PHE A 679 45.98 -18.98 -40.15
C PHE A 679 46.68 -18.04 -39.17
N ILE A 680 45.95 -17.50 -38.20
CA ILE A 680 46.52 -16.63 -37.15
C ILE A 680 47.60 -17.38 -36.37
N ASP A 681 47.37 -18.66 -36.05
CA ASP A 681 48.36 -19.49 -35.34
C ASP A 681 49.60 -19.71 -36.20
N LYS A 682 49.47 -19.93 -37.51
CA LYS A 682 50.62 -19.99 -38.44
C LYS A 682 51.35 -18.66 -38.55
N LEU A 683 50.62 -17.55 -38.57
CA LEU A 683 51.18 -16.19 -38.59
C LEU A 683 52.03 -15.94 -37.34
N LEU A 684 51.47 -16.19 -36.15
CA LEU A 684 52.15 -15.99 -34.87
C LEU A 684 53.34 -16.93 -34.68
N ASN A 685 53.29 -18.14 -35.24
CA ASN A 685 54.39 -19.10 -35.20
C ASN A 685 55.45 -18.90 -36.30
N GLY A 686 55.29 -17.89 -37.17
CA GLY A 686 56.23 -17.60 -38.26
C GLY A 686 56.23 -18.63 -39.40
N ASN A 687 55.21 -19.48 -39.48
CA ASN A 687 55.09 -20.59 -40.43
C ASN A 687 54.21 -20.23 -41.65
N LEU A 688 54.46 -19.06 -42.25
CA LEU A 688 53.75 -18.60 -43.45
C LEU A 688 54.66 -18.56 -44.68
N ASN A 689 54.09 -18.89 -45.84
CA ASN A 689 54.78 -18.73 -47.11
C ASN A 689 54.72 -17.26 -47.58
N LEU A 690 55.65 -16.88 -48.47
CA LEU A 690 55.78 -15.50 -48.97
C LEU A 690 54.53 -14.96 -49.68
N GLN A 691 53.75 -15.84 -50.32
CA GLN A 691 52.53 -15.47 -51.04
C GLN A 691 51.43 -15.04 -50.06
N THR A 692 51.29 -15.76 -48.94
CA THR A 692 50.36 -15.43 -47.87
C THR A 692 50.71 -14.12 -47.16
N ILE A 693 52.01 -13.82 -47.01
CA ILE A 693 52.49 -12.53 -46.46
C ILE A 693 52.14 -11.37 -47.40
N ALA A 694 52.12 -11.59 -48.71
CA ALA A 694 51.74 -10.57 -49.69
C ALA A 694 50.25 -10.21 -49.63
N GLU A 695 49.37 -11.18 -49.35
CA GLU A 695 47.93 -10.95 -49.16
C GLU A 695 47.62 -10.20 -47.84
N LEU A 696 48.46 -10.37 -46.79
CA LEU A 696 48.35 -9.58 -45.56
C LEU A 696 48.76 -8.12 -45.76
N ARG A 697 49.73 -7.84 -46.66
CA ARG A 697 50.18 -6.47 -46.96
C ARG A 697 49.06 -5.59 -47.51
N THR A 698 48.12 -6.15 -48.26
CA THR A 698 46.97 -5.41 -48.78
C THR A 698 45.96 -4.97 -47.70
N ILE A 699 45.97 -5.61 -46.52
CA ILE A 699 45.02 -5.32 -45.42
C ILE A 699 45.59 -4.30 -44.43
N PHE A 700 46.90 -4.35 -44.21
CA PHE A 700 47.58 -3.45 -43.28
C PHE A 700 48.22 -2.23 -43.94
N TYR A 701 48.04 -2.06 -45.26
CA TYR A 701 48.64 -0.97 -46.03
C TYR A 701 48.38 0.42 -45.42
N ASP A 702 47.18 0.63 -44.87
CA ASP A 702 46.76 1.90 -44.26
C ASP A 702 46.93 1.96 -42.73
N LYS A 703 47.40 0.88 -42.10
CA LYS A 703 47.45 0.74 -40.62
C LYS A 703 48.84 0.96 -40.02
N ASN A 704 49.87 1.27 -40.83
CA ASN A 704 51.26 1.43 -40.38
C ASN A 704 51.80 0.22 -39.57
N ILE A 705 51.31 -1.00 -39.85
CA ILE A 705 51.78 -2.23 -39.21
C ILE A 705 52.84 -2.87 -40.10
N ASN A 706 54.07 -2.97 -39.61
CA ASN A 706 55.15 -3.66 -40.31
C ASN A 706 55.01 -5.17 -40.10
N ILE A 707 54.32 -5.87 -41.02
CA ILE A 707 53.99 -7.31 -40.91
C ILE A 707 55.23 -8.22 -40.71
N ARG A 708 56.45 -7.72 -40.98
CA ARG A 708 57.71 -8.46 -40.81
C ARG A 708 58.32 -8.35 -39.41
N GLU A 709 57.91 -7.37 -38.61
CA GLU A 709 58.30 -7.12 -37.22
C GLU A 709 57.15 -7.50 -36.29
#